data_AF-A0A2M7WTP1-F1
#
_entry.id   AF-A0A2M7WTP1-F1
#
_cell.length_a   1.000
_cell.length_b   1.000
_cell.length_c   1.000
_cell.angle_alpha   90.00
_cell.angle_beta   90.00
_cell.angle_gamma   90.00
#
_symmetry.space_group_name_H-M   'P 1'
#
loop_
_entity.id
_entity.type
_entity.pdbx_description
1 polymer ?
#
loop_
_entity_poly.entity_id
_entity_poly.type
_entity_poly.pdbx_seq_one_letter_code
_entity_poly.pdbx_strand_id
1 'polypeptide(L)'
;IEKRYIKAIGKGLFKVMSKMGISTYQSYCGAQIFEAVGLASGFVAKYFTGTATQIEGAGLAEVAQEATQRHIDAFRGVMIYKNALDVGGDYAWRARGEEHTLTPGVIAKVQHAVRTSNYSLYKEYADEINNQAGKLKTLRGLFRFKSSNAIDLSEVEPASAIVQRFATGAMSFGSISHEAHSTLAIAMNRIGGKSNTGEGGEEPSRFKPMANGDSMRSAIKQVASGRFGVTTEYLANSDQIQIKMAQGAKPGEGGQLPGHKVDQRIGRVRHSTPGVGLISPPPHHDIYSIEDLAQLIFDLKNTNPRADISVKLVSEIGVGTVAAGVVKAHADHVVIAGHDGGTGASPLTSIKHAGSAWELGLAETQQTLVLNRLRGRTVLQADGQMRTGRDVVIAALLGADEIAFGTIALIAEGCIMMRKCHLNTCPVGVATQDPELRKKFVGKPEDVVNFFMYVAEEAREIMAQLGFRTFAEMIGRADMLDTDDALRHWKSEGLDLSPILHQVEANGSSVSHTESQNHGLDKLIDNKLIEQAKPALENRTPVVIETPICNVDRSFGTMLSGEVAKRFGHEGLAEDTIAIKAKGTAGQSLGAWLTRGVSIDLAGEGNDYVGKGLSGGCIAIYPPAESKLIAEENIIVGNTVLFGATEGECYFNGVAGERFAVRNSGAIAVVEGVGDHGCEYMTGGTVVVLGDTGRNFAAGMSGGIAYVLDADNTFENRCNMAQVALEPVASEADALEELDHQGADLETHGRVDIKHTMSQDDQKILRALIQRHVHYTNSAVGKRILANWSDYIGQFVKVIPVEYRRALAELEAEKIEAAKESIHG
;
A
#
# COMPACT_ATOMS: atom_id res chain seq x y z
N ILE A 1 -9.25 12.88 33.78
CA ILE A 1 -9.51 13.27 32.37
C ILE A 1 -8.28 13.94 31.76
N GLU A 2 -7.74 14.98 32.42
CA GLU A 2 -6.53 15.71 32.03
C GLU A 2 -5.33 14.83 31.58
N LYS A 3 -4.88 13.88 32.41
CA LYS A 3 -3.76 12.98 32.03
C LYS A 3 -3.99 12.24 30.70
N ARG A 4 -5.25 11.84 30.42
CA ARG A 4 -5.61 11.18 29.16
C ARG A 4 -5.59 12.17 27.99
N TYR A 5 -6.05 13.41 28.23
CA TYR A 5 -6.00 14.48 27.24
C TYR A 5 -4.55 14.83 26.86
N ILE A 6 -3.67 15.07 27.84
CA ILE A 6 -2.24 15.37 27.59
C ILE A 6 -1.59 14.23 26.79
N LYS A 7 -1.83 12.97 27.18
CA LYS A 7 -1.34 11.80 26.44
C LYS A 7 -1.85 11.75 25.00
N ALA A 8 -3.12 12.08 24.77
CA ALA A 8 -3.72 12.10 23.43
C ALA A 8 -3.12 13.21 22.55
N ILE A 9 -2.95 14.42 23.09
CA ILE A 9 -2.30 15.54 22.38
C ILE A 9 -0.83 15.22 22.08
N GLY A 10 -0.08 14.69 23.06
CA GLY A 10 1.31 14.29 22.86
C GLY A 10 1.45 13.25 21.74
N LYS A 11 0.59 12.22 21.72
CA LYS A 11 0.53 11.25 20.61
C LYS A 11 0.13 11.90 19.28
N GLY A 12 -0.79 12.86 19.31
CA GLY A 12 -1.20 13.64 18.15
C GLY A 12 -0.03 14.42 17.54
N LEU A 13 0.77 15.10 18.38
CA LEU A 13 1.97 15.82 17.95
C LEU A 13 3.01 14.88 17.35
N PHE A 14 3.33 13.76 18.03
CA PHE A 14 4.26 12.77 17.47
C PHE A 14 3.80 12.26 16.11
N LYS A 15 2.50 11.97 15.95
CA LYS A 15 1.93 11.54 14.68
C LYS A 15 2.03 12.62 13.60
N VAL A 16 1.78 13.89 13.92
CA VAL A 16 1.91 14.97 12.93
C VAL A 16 3.37 15.14 12.51
N MET A 17 4.32 15.17 13.44
CA MET A 17 5.75 15.32 13.12
C MET A 17 6.28 14.14 12.29
N SER A 18 5.87 12.91 12.63
CA SER A 18 6.35 11.70 11.94
C SER A 18 5.90 11.60 10.49
N LYS A 19 4.82 12.29 10.08
CA LYS A 19 4.36 12.31 8.68
C LYS A 19 5.43 12.83 7.71
N MET A 20 6.33 13.69 8.20
CA MET A 20 7.43 14.27 7.44
C MET A 20 8.80 13.76 7.92
N GLY A 21 8.83 12.67 8.69
CA GLY A 21 10.08 12.10 9.22
C GLY A 21 10.75 12.92 10.33
N ILE A 22 10.06 13.89 10.95
CA ILE A 22 10.65 14.74 11.99
C ILE A 22 10.55 14.03 13.35
N SER A 23 11.68 13.82 14.01
CA SER A 23 11.75 13.11 15.29
C SER A 23 11.75 14.02 16.53
N THR A 24 12.06 15.31 16.40
CA THR A 24 12.21 16.22 17.54
C THR A 24 11.27 17.41 17.48
N TYR A 25 10.65 17.73 18.62
CA TYR A 25 9.76 18.88 18.76
C TYR A 25 10.49 20.20 18.50
N GLN A 26 11.76 20.32 18.93
CA GLN A 26 12.55 21.53 18.69
C GLN A 26 12.73 21.82 17.20
N SER A 27 12.92 20.79 16.36
CA SER A 27 13.06 20.98 14.92
C SER A 27 11.73 21.30 14.24
N TYR A 28 10.61 20.82 14.78
CA TYR A 28 9.27 21.13 14.26
C TYR A 28 8.83 22.56 14.59
N CYS A 29 9.23 23.08 15.74
CA CYS A 29 8.87 24.42 16.19
C CYS A 29 9.40 25.50 15.23
N GLY A 30 8.49 26.28 14.66
CA GLY A 30 8.85 27.37 13.74
C GLY A 30 9.19 26.92 12.31
N ALA A 31 9.22 25.61 12.02
CA ALA A 31 9.50 25.09 10.69
C ALA A 31 8.36 25.30 9.69
N GLN A 32 7.15 25.64 10.17
CA GLN A 32 5.98 25.93 9.34
C GLN A 32 5.65 24.82 8.32
N ILE A 33 5.61 23.56 8.78
CA ILE A 33 5.28 22.41 7.93
C ILE A 33 3.76 22.35 7.67
N PHE A 34 3.28 23.36 6.93
CA PHE A 34 1.89 23.58 6.56
C PHE A 34 1.83 24.21 5.17
N GLU A 35 0.72 23.97 4.48
CA GLU A 35 0.35 24.67 3.26
C GLU A 35 -0.89 25.53 3.55
N ALA A 36 -0.88 26.79 3.12
CA ALA A 36 -2.02 27.68 3.24
C ALA A 36 -2.84 27.65 1.93
N VAL A 37 -4.13 27.32 2.04
CA VAL A 37 -5.06 27.29 0.91
C VAL A 37 -6.16 28.32 1.15
N GLY A 38 -6.30 29.29 0.23
CA GLY A 38 -7.32 30.35 0.30
C GLY A 38 -6.98 31.49 1.27
N LEU A 39 -5.70 31.75 1.51
CA LEU A 39 -5.21 32.91 2.27
C LEU A 39 -4.39 33.80 1.34
N ALA A 40 -4.59 35.11 1.41
CA ALA A 40 -3.87 36.05 0.55
C ALA A 40 -2.35 36.02 0.82
N SER A 41 -1.54 36.08 -0.24
CA SER A 41 -0.07 36.07 -0.15
C SER A 41 0.46 37.19 0.73
N GLY A 42 -0.12 38.40 0.64
CA GLY A 42 0.27 39.53 1.49
C GLY A 42 -0.01 39.31 2.98
N PHE A 43 -1.07 38.56 3.31
CA PHE A 43 -1.39 38.18 4.69
C PHE A 43 -0.42 37.12 5.20
N VAL A 44 -0.17 36.07 4.39
CA VAL A 44 0.81 35.01 4.72
C VAL A 44 2.21 35.59 4.89
N ALA A 45 2.66 36.44 3.97
CA ALA A 45 3.99 37.07 4.05
C ALA A 45 4.20 37.88 5.34
N LYS A 46 3.15 38.49 5.89
CA LYS A 46 3.24 39.32 7.10
C LYS A 46 3.13 38.53 8.41
N TYR A 47 2.28 37.49 8.45
CA TYR A 47 1.93 36.82 9.70
C TYR A 47 2.41 35.36 9.79
N PHE A 48 2.71 34.73 8.65
CA PHE A 48 3.15 33.34 8.51
C PHE A 48 4.30 33.25 7.48
N THR A 49 5.26 34.17 7.59
CA THR A 49 6.33 34.34 6.60
C THR A 49 7.06 33.03 6.31
N GLY A 50 7.03 32.60 5.05
CA GLY A 50 7.65 31.35 4.58
C GLY A 50 6.68 30.21 4.31
N THR A 51 5.44 30.29 4.80
CA THR A 51 4.40 29.30 4.49
C THR A 51 3.97 29.44 3.03
N ALA A 52 3.92 28.32 2.30
CA ALA A 52 3.51 28.32 0.91
C ALA A 52 2.00 28.55 0.77
N THR A 53 1.60 29.29 -0.27
CA THR A 53 0.20 29.42 -0.68
C THR A 53 0.12 29.51 -2.21
N GLN A 54 -0.71 28.66 -2.82
CA GLN A 54 -0.86 28.58 -4.29
C GLN A 54 -2.08 29.33 -4.81
N ILE A 55 -3.03 29.65 -3.93
CA ILE A 55 -4.28 30.34 -4.27
C ILE A 55 -4.43 31.50 -3.30
N GLU A 56 -4.60 32.70 -3.86
CA GLU A 56 -4.95 33.91 -3.10
C GLU A 56 -6.28 33.73 -2.35
N GLY A 57 -6.64 34.64 -1.46
CA GLY A 57 -7.93 34.55 -0.76
C GLY A 57 -8.05 35.49 0.42
N ALA A 58 -8.46 34.96 1.57
CA ALA A 58 -8.80 35.76 2.74
C ALA A 58 -7.57 36.47 3.33
N GLY A 59 -7.75 37.74 3.70
CA GLY A 59 -6.80 38.55 4.46
C GLY A 59 -7.33 38.89 5.85
N LEU A 60 -6.82 39.99 6.42
CA LEU A 60 -7.16 40.39 7.78
C LEU A 60 -8.63 40.81 7.92
N ALA A 61 -9.21 41.44 6.89
CA ALA A 61 -10.58 41.93 6.93
C ALA A 61 -11.59 40.77 6.98
N GLU A 62 -11.41 39.76 6.13
CA GLU A 62 -12.28 38.60 6.04
C GLU A 62 -12.19 37.75 7.32
N VAL A 63 -10.97 37.54 7.83
CA VAL A 63 -10.73 36.84 9.11
C VAL A 63 -11.39 37.58 10.27
N ALA A 64 -11.26 38.91 10.33
CA ALA A 64 -11.88 39.73 11.37
C ALA A 64 -13.41 39.69 11.30
N GLN A 65 -13.98 39.76 10.09
CA GLN A 65 -15.42 39.65 9.88
C GLN A 65 -15.95 38.29 10.34
N GLU A 66 -15.27 37.19 10.00
CA GLU A 66 -15.67 35.84 10.42
C GLU A 66 -15.58 35.65 11.94
N ALA A 67 -14.51 36.12 12.57
CA ALA A 67 -14.37 36.09 14.03
C ALA A 67 -15.47 36.91 14.71
N THR A 68 -15.80 38.09 14.17
CA THR A 68 -16.85 38.98 14.70
C THR A 68 -18.24 38.35 14.54
N GLN A 69 -18.53 37.69 13.42
CA GLN A 69 -19.82 37.04 13.20
C GLN A 69 -20.06 35.92 14.23
N ARG A 70 -19.07 35.06 14.46
CA ARG A 70 -19.16 34.00 15.50
C ARG A 70 -19.36 34.58 16.89
N HIS A 71 -18.70 35.70 17.20
CA HIS A 71 -18.91 36.43 18.45
C HIS A 71 -20.35 36.94 18.56
N ILE A 72 -20.86 37.63 17.54
CA ILE A 72 -22.25 38.13 17.53
C ILE A 72 -23.23 36.98 17.74
N ASP A 73 -23.06 35.84 17.07
CA ASP A 73 -23.96 34.70 17.20
C ASP A 73 -23.98 34.10 18.63
N ALA A 74 -22.84 34.13 19.32
CA ALA A 74 -22.75 33.71 20.72
C ALA A 74 -23.44 34.69 21.70
N PHE A 75 -23.43 35.99 21.41
CA PHE A 75 -23.90 37.03 22.36
C PHE A 75 -25.26 37.66 22.01
N ARG A 76 -25.77 37.51 20.78
CA ARG A 76 -27.05 38.11 20.33
C ARG A 76 -28.31 37.45 20.91
N GLY A 77 -28.15 36.43 21.76
CA GLY A 77 -29.27 35.77 22.45
C GLY A 77 -30.05 34.77 21.58
N VAL A 78 -29.41 34.10 20.62
CA VAL A 78 -30.06 33.03 19.85
C VAL A 78 -30.51 31.92 20.81
N MET A 79 -31.81 31.66 20.88
CA MET A 79 -32.41 30.79 21.89
C MET A 79 -31.84 29.36 21.89
N ILE A 80 -31.46 28.85 20.72
CA ILE A 80 -30.85 27.52 20.57
C ILE A 80 -29.48 27.41 21.24
N TYR A 81 -28.69 28.51 21.26
CA TYR A 81 -27.32 28.51 21.80
C TYR A 81 -27.24 28.79 23.29
N LYS A 82 -28.38 29.07 23.95
CA LYS A 82 -28.42 29.34 25.39
C LYS A 82 -27.97 28.13 26.23
N ASN A 83 -28.29 26.92 25.77
CA ASN A 83 -28.03 25.67 26.49
C ASN A 83 -27.38 24.58 25.61
N ALA A 84 -27.07 24.86 24.35
CA ALA A 84 -26.52 23.88 23.42
C ALA A 84 -25.55 24.52 22.42
N LEU A 85 -24.59 23.75 21.91
CA LEU A 85 -23.77 24.15 20.76
C LEU A 85 -24.54 23.87 19.46
N ASP A 86 -24.02 24.39 18.35
CA ASP A 86 -24.52 24.04 17.03
C ASP A 86 -24.48 22.52 16.79
N VAL A 87 -25.39 22.03 15.96
CA VAL A 87 -25.45 20.63 15.54
C VAL A 87 -24.17 20.21 14.81
N GLY A 88 -23.48 21.16 14.16
CA GLY A 88 -22.27 20.92 13.37
C GLY A 88 -22.54 20.03 12.17
N GLY A 89 -21.49 19.58 11.49
CA GLY A 89 -21.66 18.68 10.34
C GLY A 89 -20.37 18.29 9.64
N ASP A 90 -19.22 18.70 10.16
CA ASP A 90 -17.93 18.55 9.48
C ASP A 90 -17.61 17.09 9.15
N TYR A 91 -17.85 16.19 10.11
CA TYR A 91 -17.45 14.78 10.00
C TYR A 91 -18.50 13.89 9.36
N ALA A 92 -19.78 14.26 9.45
CA ALA A 92 -20.90 13.49 8.94
C ALA A 92 -22.05 14.42 8.60
N TRP A 93 -22.75 14.10 7.50
CA TRP A 93 -23.92 14.86 7.08
C TRP A 93 -24.99 14.90 8.18
N ARG A 94 -25.53 16.08 8.40
CA ARG A 94 -26.67 16.34 9.28
C ARG A 94 -27.63 17.28 8.56
N ALA A 95 -28.93 17.11 8.75
CA ALA A 95 -29.94 17.89 8.04
C ALA A 95 -29.85 19.41 8.26
N ARG A 96 -29.31 19.85 9.41
CA ARG A 96 -29.07 21.27 9.75
C ARG A 96 -27.58 21.59 9.93
N GLY A 97 -26.70 20.73 9.41
CA GLY A 97 -25.27 20.85 9.59
C GLY A 97 -24.57 21.47 8.40
N GLU A 98 -23.24 21.32 8.41
CA GLU A 98 -22.36 21.67 7.29
C GLU A 98 -22.82 21.02 5.98
N GLU A 99 -22.56 21.70 4.87
CA GLU A 99 -22.91 21.20 3.54
C GLU A 99 -22.00 20.04 3.11
N HIS A 100 -22.59 19.00 2.50
CA HIS A 100 -21.84 17.89 1.88
C HIS A 100 -22.25 17.75 0.42
N THR A 101 -21.36 17.30 -0.45
CA THR A 101 -21.72 16.99 -1.84
C THR A 101 -22.54 15.70 -1.91
N LEU A 102 -22.20 14.70 -1.08
CA LEU A 102 -22.94 13.44 -1.00
C LEU A 102 -24.02 13.53 0.09
N THR A 103 -25.24 13.83 -0.33
CA THR A 103 -26.44 13.83 0.52
C THR A 103 -27.22 12.52 0.34
N PRO A 104 -28.11 12.14 1.27
CA PRO A 104 -28.96 10.96 1.11
C PRO A 104 -29.78 10.96 -0.19
N GLY A 105 -30.26 12.14 -0.64
CA GLY A 105 -31.02 12.29 -1.89
C GLY A 105 -30.18 11.98 -3.12
N VAL A 106 -28.99 12.59 -3.23
CA VAL A 106 -28.02 12.34 -4.31
C VAL A 106 -27.63 10.86 -4.37
N ILE A 107 -27.36 10.25 -3.21
CA ILE A 107 -27.00 8.83 -3.10
C ILE A 107 -28.13 7.93 -3.60
N ALA A 108 -29.36 8.17 -3.15
CA ALA A 108 -30.51 7.38 -3.57
C ALA A 108 -30.76 7.49 -5.09
N LYS A 109 -30.56 8.69 -5.65
CA LYS A 109 -30.78 8.97 -7.07
C LYS A 109 -29.82 8.20 -7.96
N VAL A 110 -28.50 8.23 -7.70
CA VAL A 110 -27.53 7.46 -8.50
C VAL A 110 -27.74 5.95 -8.37
N GLN A 111 -28.04 5.46 -7.15
CA GLN A 111 -28.35 4.05 -6.94
C GLN A 111 -29.59 3.60 -7.70
N HIS A 112 -30.62 4.45 -7.76
CA HIS A 112 -31.81 4.17 -8.54
C HIS A 112 -31.49 4.17 -10.04
N ALA A 113 -30.73 5.16 -10.52
CA ALA A 113 -30.37 5.30 -11.92
C ALA A 113 -29.63 4.07 -12.46
N VAL A 114 -28.64 3.57 -11.71
CA VAL A 114 -27.83 2.42 -12.15
C VAL A 114 -28.60 1.10 -12.08
N ARG A 115 -29.48 0.93 -11.08
CA ARG A 115 -30.27 -0.31 -10.91
C ARG A 115 -31.42 -0.44 -11.91
N THR A 116 -31.99 0.68 -12.36
CA THR A 116 -33.08 0.70 -13.34
C THR A 116 -32.60 0.99 -14.76
N SER A 117 -31.28 1.06 -14.97
CA SER A 117 -30.65 1.41 -16.24
C SER A 117 -31.20 2.72 -16.84
N ASN A 118 -31.37 3.75 -16.01
CA ASN A 118 -31.98 5.03 -16.38
C ASN A 118 -30.97 6.18 -16.41
N TYR A 119 -30.46 6.48 -17.61
CA TYR A 119 -29.51 7.58 -17.83
C TYR A 119 -30.12 8.97 -17.56
N SER A 120 -31.41 9.18 -17.79
CA SER A 120 -32.06 10.47 -17.46
C SER A 120 -31.98 10.77 -15.97
N LEU A 121 -32.20 9.76 -15.13
CA LEU A 121 -32.09 9.91 -13.68
C LEU A 121 -30.63 10.09 -13.24
N TYR A 122 -29.67 9.50 -13.95
CA TYR A 122 -28.25 9.79 -13.75
C TYR A 122 -27.96 11.28 -14.03
N LYS A 123 -28.50 11.86 -15.12
CA LYS A 123 -28.31 13.29 -15.41
C LYS A 123 -28.88 14.18 -14.31
N GLU A 124 -30.06 13.86 -13.76
CA GLU A 124 -30.58 14.58 -12.58
C GLU A 124 -29.67 14.46 -11.35
N TYR A 125 -28.91 13.39 -11.22
CA TYR A 125 -27.89 13.22 -10.17
C TYR A 125 -26.65 14.06 -10.47
N ALA A 126 -26.16 14.01 -11.71
CA ALA A 126 -24.99 14.75 -12.14
C ALA A 126 -25.23 16.26 -12.03
N ASP A 127 -26.40 16.74 -12.46
CA ASP A 127 -26.80 18.15 -12.35
C ASP A 127 -26.83 18.63 -10.89
N GLU A 128 -27.34 17.82 -9.96
CA GLU A 128 -27.38 18.18 -8.53
C GLU A 128 -25.96 18.25 -7.91
N ILE A 129 -25.02 17.43 -8.37
CA ILE A 129 -23.61 17.49 -7.95
C ILE A 129 -22.87 18.65 -8.61
N ASN A 130 -23.06 18.82 -9.91
CA ASN A 130 -22.32 19.77 -10.75
C ASN A 130 -22.79 21.21 -10.47
N ASN A 131 -24.06 21.42 -10.13
CA ASN A 131 -24.61 22.73 -9.80
C ASN A 131 -24.31 23.12 -8.35
N GLN A 132 -23.11 23.66 -8.12
CA GLN A 132 -22.68 24.15 -6.80
C GLN A 132 -23.00 25.64 -6.56
N ALA A 133 -23.90 26.24 -7.36
CA ALA A 133 -24.17 27.68 -7.31
C ALA A 133 -24.47 28.17 -5.88
N GLY A 134 -23.62 29.06 -5.37
CA GLY A 134 -23.77 29.70 -4.06
C GLY A 134 -23.33 28.89 -2.83
N LYS A 135 -22.89 27.62 -2.99
CA LYS A 135 -22.49 26.74 -1.87
C LYS A 135 -21.05 26.24 -1.94
N LEU A 136 -20.29 26.65 -2.97
CA LEU A 136 -18.84 26.49 -3.21
C LEU A 136 -18.17 25.42 -2.31
N LYS A 137 -18.23 24.15 -2.74
CA LYS A 137 -17.74 22.99 -1.94
C LYS A 137 -16.36 22.50 -2.35
N THR A 138 -15.98 22.69 -3.62
CA THR A 138 -14.73 22.22 -4.22
C THR A 138 -14.15 23.26 -5.18
N LEU A 139 -12.83 23.24 -5.41
CA LEU A 139 -12.18 24.17 -6.36
C LEU A 139 -12.75 24.03 -7.77
N ARG A 140 -12.93 22.81 -8.28
CA ARG A 140 -13.58 22.57 -9.58
C ARG A 140 -15.03 23.07 -9.70
N GLY A 141 -15.68 23.40 -8.58
CA GLY A 141 -16.98 24.06 -8.58
C GLY A 141 -16.92 25.52 -9.03
N LEU A 142 -15.73 26.13 -9.02
CA LEU A 142 -15.45 27.49 -9.48
C LEU A 142 -15.14 27.57 -10.98
N PHE A 143 -14.84 26.43 -11.61
CA PHE A 143 -14.51 26.39 -13.02
C PHE A 143 -15.76 26.39 -13.89
N ARG A 144 -15.64 27.01 -15.07
CA ARG A 144 -16.60 26.96 -16.18
C ARG A 144 -15.88 26.48 -17.42
N PHE A 145 -16.65 25.89 -18.33
CA PHE A 145 -16.15 25.56 -19.66
C PHE A 145 -16.34 26.77 -20.56
N LYS A 146 -15.30 27.17 -21.27
CA LYS A 146 -15.40 28.24 -22.26
C LYS A 146 -16.27 27.80 -23.44
N SER A 147 -16.97 28.76 -24.02
CA SER A 147 -17.70 28.52 -25.27
C SER A 147 -16.73 28.17 -26.39
N SER A 148 -17.08 27.15 -27.17
CA SER A 148 -16.30 26.64 -28.30
C SER A 148 -17.22 26.29 -29.47
N ASN A 149 -16.63 25.90 -30.60
CA ASN A 149 -17.38 25.36 -31.72
C ASN A 149 -17.80 23.91 -31.39
N ALA A 150 -19.03 23.75 -30.91
CA ALA A 150 -19.59 22.44 -30.63
C ALA A 150 -19.67 21.58 -31.91
N ILE A 151 -19.46 20.29 -31.75
CA ILE A 151 -19.57 19.28 -32.81
C ILE A 151 -20.73 18.32 -32.53
N ASP A 152 -21.12 17.53 -33.53
CA ASP A 152 -22.13 16.50 -33.32
C ASP A 152 -21.61 15.39 -32.40
N LEU A 153 -22.45 14.86 -31.51
CA LEU A 153 -22.05 13.81 -30.57
C LEU A 153 -21.57 12.54 -31.28
N SER A 154 -22.02 12.28 -32.51
CA SER A 154 -21.59 11.14 -33.33
C SER A 154 -20.15 11.26 -33.85
N GLU A 155 -19.56 12.47 -33.83
CA GLU A 155 -18.15 12.68 -34.16
C GLU A 155 -17.20 12.37 -33.00
N VAL A 156 -17.73 12.29 -31.77
CA VAL A 156 -16.94 12.02 -30.57
C VAL A 156 -16.73 10.51 -30.41
N GLU A 157 -15.53 10.11 -30.01
CA GLU A 157 -15.23 8.71 -29.70
C GLU A 157 -16.26 8.10 -28.70
N PRO A 158 -16.64 6.83 -28.88
CA PRO A 158 -17.73 6.26 -28.10
C PRO A 158 -17.41 6.16 -26.61
N ALA A 159 -18.44 6.14 -25.76
CA ALA A 159 -18.28 5.95 -24.31
C ALA A 159 -17.48 4.68 -23.95
N SER A 160 -17.56 3.63 -24.76
CA SER A 160 -16.79 2.38 -24.59
C SER A 160 -15.27 2.54 -24.80
N ALA A 161 -14.82 3.61 -25.46
CA ALA A 161 -13.40 3.97 -25.57
C ALA A 161 -12.97 4.83 -24.37
N ILE A 162 -13.79 5.82 -24.00
CA ILE A 162 -13.54 6.70 -22.85
C ILE A 162 -13.44 5.90 -21.54
N VAL A 163 -14.33 4.94 -21.33
CA VAL A 163 -14.42 4.17 -20.08
C VAL A 163 -13.17 3.33 -19.77
N GLN A 164 -12.35 3.02 -20.78
CA GLN A 164 -11.08 2.28 -20.60
C GLN A 164 -10.04 3.11 -19.83
N ARG A 165 -10.22 4.44 -19.78
CA ARG A 165 -9.41 5.37 -18.98
C ARG A 165 -9.82 5.40 -17.52
N PHE A 166 -10.89 4.70 -17.14
CA PHE A 166 -11.41 4.69 -15.79
C PHE A 166 -10.84 3.52 -14.99
N ALA A 167 -10.45 3.83 -13.76
CA ALA A 167 -10.05 2.86 -12.77
C ALA A 167 -10.93 2.94 -11.53
N THR A 168 -11.13 1.83 -10.82
CA THR A 168 -11.62 1.90 -9.43
C THR A 168 -10.46 2.26 -8.50
N GLY A 169 -10.77 3.06 -7.48
CA GLY A 169 -9.79 3.45 -6.46
C GLY A 169 -9.28 2.24 -5.69
N ALA A 170 -8.04 2.33 -5.19
CA ALA A 170 -7.38 1.28 -4.42
C ALA A 170 -8.08 1.05 -3.06
N MET A 171 -8.91 0.00 -2.97
CA MET A 171 -9.73 -0.30 -1.79
C MET A 171 -9.49 -1.74 -1.33
N SER A 172 -8.76 -1.92 -0.23
CA SER A 172 -8.28 -3.23 0.19
C SER A 172 -9.41 -4.23 0.50
N PHE A 173 -9.29 -5.47 0.03
CA PHE A 173 -9.99 -6.60 0.63
C PHE A 173 -9.71 -6.66 2.14
N GLY A 174 -10.75 -6.68 2.96
CA GLY A 174 -10.71 -6.47 4.42
C GLY A 174 -11.31 -5.13 4.83
N SER A 175 -10.98 -4.04 4.14
CA SER A 175 -11.71 -2.76 4.30
C SER A 175 -13.11 -2.88 3.72
N ILE A 176 -13.21 -3.40 2.50
CA ILE A 176 -14.46 -3.81 1.86
C ILE A 176 -14.60 -5.33 1.86
N SER A 177 -15.83 -5.81 1.77
CA SER A 177 -16.19 -7.22 1.71
C SER A 177 -15.63 -7.87 0.46
N HIS A 178 -15.56 -9.20 0.46
CA HIS A 178 -15.17 -9.95 -0.74
C HIS A 178 -16.13 -9.66 -1.90
N GLU A 179 -17.43 -9.58 -1.60
CA GLU A 179 -18.49 -9.35 -2.57
C GLU A 179 -18.32 -8.01 -3.27
N ALA A 180 -18.21 -6.90 -2.52
CA ALA A 180 -17.97 -5.58 -3.10
C ALA A 180 -16.66 -5.55 -3.92
N HIS A 181 -15.59 -6.15 -3.39
CA HIS A 181 -14.30 -6.13 -4.07
C HIS A 181 -14.31 -6.91 -5.40
N SER A 182 -14.94 -8.08 -5.44
CA SER A 182 -15.00 -8.89 -6.66
C SER A 182 -16.02 -8.35 -7.66
N THR A 183 -17.11 -7.74 -7.20
CA THR A 183 -18.09 -7.04 -8.05
C THR A 183 -17.44 -5.91 -8.84
N LEU A 184 -16.66 -5.04 -8.19
CA LEU A 184 -15.87 -4.01 -8.89
C LEU A 184 -14.93 -4.63 -9.94
N ALA A 185 -14.24 -5.71 -9.60
CA ALA A 185 -13.30 -6.33 -10.52
C ALA A 185 -13.98 -6.89 -11.78
N ILE A 186 -15.08 -7.62 -11.61
CA ILE A 186 -15.88 -8.16 -12.72
C ILE A 186 -16.38 -7.01 -13.60
N ALA A 187 -16.97 -5.98 -13.00
CA ALA A 187 -17.53 -4.85 -13.75
C ALA A 187 -16.47 -4.14 -14.60
N MET A 188 -15.33 -3.80 -14.01
CA MET A 188 -14.26 -3.10 -14.74
C MET A 188 -13.66 -3.95 -15.86
N ASN A 189 -13.47 -5.25 -15.60
CA ASN A 189 -12.97 -6.18 -16.62
C ASN A 189 -13.93 -6.31 -17.82
N ARG A 190 -15.25 -6.25 -17.60
CA ARG A 190 -16.25 -6.30 -18.68
C ARG A 190 -16.20 -5.09 -19.61
N ILE A 191 -15.87 -3.92 -19.09
CA ILE A 191 -15.87 -2.65 -19.86
C ILE A 191 -14.48 -2.22 -20.33
N GLY A 192 -13.45 -3.05 -20.09
CA GLY A 192 -12.07 -2.72 -20.44
C GLY A 192 -11.44 -1.63 -19.57
N GLY A 193 -12.10 -1.23 -18.47
CA GLY A 193 -11.51 -0.38 -17.44
C GLY A 193 -10.66 -1.21 -16.48
N LYS A 194 -10.16 -0.57 -15.42
CA LYS A 194 -9.24 -1.23 -14.46
C LYS A 194 -9.81 -1.25 -13.05
N SER A 195 -9.64 -2.36 -12.33
CA SER A 195 -9.87 -2.40 -10.88
C SER A 195 -8.57 -2.57 -10.11
N ASN A 196 -8.54 -2.05 -8.89
CA ASN A 196 -7.34 -2.03 -8.04
C ASN A 196 -7.57 -2.80 -6.73
N THR A 197 -6.62 -3.68 -6.36
CA THR A 197 -6.72 -4.53 -5.15
C THR A 197 -6.70 -3.75 -3.84
N GLY A 198 -6.16 -2.54 -3.84
CA GLY A 198 -5.69 -1.90 -2.62
C GLY A 198 -4.63 -2.74 -1.89
N GLU A 199 -4.37 -2.38 -0.64
CA GLU A 199 -3.26 -2.90 0.19
C GLU A 199 -3.54 -4.27 0.82
N GLY A 200 -4.58 -4.98 0.37
CA GLY A 200 -5.14 -6.13 1.08
C GLY A 200 -4.66 -7.49 0.61
N GLY A 201 -3.84 -7.56 -0.44
CA GLY A 201 -3.62 -8.77 -1.21
C GLY A 201 -4.81 -9.13 -2.09
N GLU A 202 -4.70 -10.22 -2.85
CA GLU A 202 -5.78 -10.79 -3.65
C GLU A 202 -5.71 -12.31 -3.59
N GLU A 203 -6.87 -12.97 -3.54
CA GLU A 203 -6.92 -14.43 -3.47
C GLU A 203 -6.48 -15.07 -4.80
N PRO A 204 -5.59 -16.09 -4.78
CA PRO A 204 -5.13 -16.75 -6.00
C PRO A 204 -6.25 -17.39 -6.83
N SER A 205 -7.36 -17.78 -6.20
CA SER A 205 -8.53 -18.31 -6.90
C SER A 205 -9.15 -17.30 -7.88
N ARG A 206 -8.92 -15.99 -7.70
CA ARG A 206 -9.41 -14.93 -8.59
C ARG A 206 -8.59 -14.76 -9.86
N PHE A 207 -7.41 -15.36 -9.95
CA PHE A 207 -6.54 -15.24 -11.12
C PHE A 207 -7.02 -16.09 -12.30
N LYS A 208 -7.92 -17.05 -12.04
CA LYS A 208 -8.54 -17.89 -13.06
C LYS A 208 -9.88 -17.27 -13.50
N PRO A 209 -10.17 -17.22 -14.81
CA PRO A 209 -11.49 -16.86 -15.30
C PRO A 209 -12.57 -17.77 -14.72
N MET A 210 -13.75 -17.19 -14.51
CA MET A 210 -14.95 -17.89 -14.07
C MET A 210 -15.55 -18.72 -15.22
N ALA A 211 -16.39 -19.69 -14.89
CA ALA A 211 -17.05 -20.55 -15.88
C ALA A 211 -17.91 -19.80 -16.89
N ASN A 212 -18.43 -18.62 -16.54
CA ASN A 212 -19.22 -17.75 -17.41
C ASN A 212 -18.37 -16.78 -18.26
N GLY A 213 -17.04 -16.86 -18.18
CA GLY A 213 -16.11 -15.97 -18.90
C GLY A 213 -15.75 -14.67 -18.16
N ASP A 214 -16.41 -14.34 -17.05
CA ASP A 214 -16.01 -13.20 -16.23
C ASP A 214 -14.67 -13.44 -15.55
N SER A 215 -14.00 -12.35 -15.16
CA SER A 215 -12.78 -12.41 -14.37
C SER A 215 -12.92 -11.61 -13.09
N MET A 216 -12.60 -12.23 -11.96
CA MET A 216 -12.49 -11.56 -10.67
C MET A 216 -11.11 -10.94 -10.44
N ARG A 217 -10.15 -11.13 -11.35
CA ARG A 217 -8.78 -10.63 -11.20
C ARG A 217 -8.77 -9.11 -11.29
N SER A 218 -8.20 -8.42 -10.31
CA SER A 218 -7.95 -6.99 -10.44
C SER A 218 -6.77 -6.69 -11.37
N ALA A 219 -6.96 -5.82 -12.35
CA ALA A 219 -5.90 -5.44 -13.30
C ALA A 219 -4.72 -4.74 -12.61
N ILE A 220 -5.01 -3.89 -11.62
CA ILE A 220 -4.02 -3.15 -10.85
C ILE A 220 -3.76 -3.85 -9.51
N LYS A 221 -2.51 -4.17 -9.24
CA LYS A 221 -2.03 -4.76 -7.99
C LYS A 221 -1.25 -3.73 -7.18
N GLN A 222 -1.62 -3.49 -5.93
CA GLN A 222 -0.96 -2.49 -5.11
C GLN A 222 0.16 -3.07 -4.25
N VAL A 223 1.31 -2.39 -4.24
CA VAL A 223 2.44 -2.63 -3.34
C VAL A 223 2.52 -1.45 -2.37
N ALA A 224 2.21 -1.71 -1.10
CA ALA A 224 2.21 -0.73 -0.01
C ALA A 224 3.15 -1.15 1.12
N SER A 225 3.44 -0.26 2.06
CA SER A 225 4.42 -0.46 3.14
C SER A 225 4.26 -1.75 3.95
N GLY A 226 3.03 -2.23 4.14
CA GLY A 226 2.78 -3.49 4.85
C GLY A 226 3.12 -4.77 4.08
N ARG A 227 3.30 -4.70 2.75
CA ARG A 227 3.51 -5.84 1.83
C ARG A 227 2.53 -7.00 2.01
N PHE A 228 1.30 -6.72 2.46
CA PHE A 228 0.29 -7.75 2.70
C PHE A 228 -0.10 -8.45 1.39
N GLY A 229 0.09 -9.77 1.34
CA GLY A 229 -0.27 -10.60 0.19
C GLY A 229 0.53 -10.32 -1.09
N VAL A 230 1.71 -9.69 -0.99
CA VAL A 230 2.56 -9.35 -2.14
C VAL A 230 3.54 -10.50 -2.40
N THR A 231 3.05 -11.55 -3.05
CA THR A 231 3.84 -12.70 -3.52
C THR A 231 4.26 -12.54 -4.99
N THR A 232 5.20 -13.36 -5.47
CA THR A 232 5.54 -13.40 -6.91
C THR A 232 4.34 -13.72 -7.80
N GLU A 233 3.46 -14.65 -7.39
CA GLU A 233 2.25 -14.99 -8.15
C GLU A 233 1.28 -13.81 -8.23
N TYR A 234 1.12 -13.07 -7.13
CA TYR A 234 0.32 -11.85 -7.08
C TYR A 234 0.82 -10.80 -8.08
N LEU A 235 2.13 -10.57 -8.12
CA LEU A 235 2.77 -9.63 -9.05
C LEU A 235 2.73 -10.11 -10.50
N ALA A 236 2.89 -11.42 -10.75
CA ALA A 236 2.80 -11.99 -12.10
C ALA A 236 1.38 -11.86 -12.72
N ASN A 237 0.36 -11.72 -11.86
CA ASN A 237 -1.06 -11.58 -12.24
C ASN A 237 -1.55 -10.12 -12.26
N SER A 238 -0.66 -9.17 -12.53
CA SER A 238 -0.98 -7.74 -12.74
C SER A 238 -0.82 -7.32 -14.21
N ASP A 239 -1.67 -6.38 -14.64
CA ASP A 239 -1.42 -5.57 -15.84
C ASP A 239 -0.72 -4.25 -15.48
N GLN A 240 -0.95 -3.75 -14.26
CA GLN A 240 -0.24 -2.61 -13.66
C GLN A 240 0.06 -2.90 -12.18
N ILE A 241 1.23 -2.51 -11.70
CA ILE A 241 1.62 -2.59 -10.30
C ILE A 241 1.70 -1.17 -9.73
N GLN A 242 0.92 -0.86 -8.70
CA GLN A 242 0.88 0.46 -8.07
C GLN A 242 1.65 0.50 -6.76
N ILE A 243 2.77 1.22 -6.73
CA ILE A 243 3.47 1.61 -5.51
C ILE A 243 2.66 2.69 -4.81
N LYS A 244 2.19 2.41 -3.59
CA LYS A 244 1.39 3.34 -2.80
C LYS A 244 2.27 4.12 -1.83
N MET A 245 2.78 5.27 -2.26
CA MET A 245 3.49 6.18 -1.36
C MET A 245 2.56 6.79 -0.32
N ALA A 246 1.35 7.21 -0.73
CA ALA A 246 0.39 7.82 0.17
C ALA A 246 -1.06 7.68 -0.32
N GLN A 247 -2.01 8.12 0.50
CA GLN A 247 -3.43 8.28 0.12
C GLN A 247 -3.99 9.58 0.71
N GLY A 248 -4.91 10.23 0.00
CA GLY A 248 -5.42 11.55 0.38
C GLY A 248 -6.05 11.63 1.77
N ALA A 249 -6.71 10.56 2.25
CA ALA A 249 -7.34 10.55 3.56
C ALA A 249 -6.38 10.50 4.77
N LYS A 250 -5.11 10.15 4.52
CA LYS A 250 -4.06 10.06 5.55
C LYS A 250 -2.65 10.06 4.94
N PRO A 251 -2.20 11.17 4.36
CA PRO A 251 -0.83 11.32 3.89
C PRO A 251 0.13 11.23 5.08
N GLY A 252 1.32 10.65 4.84
CA GLY A 252 2.35 10.43 5.85
C GLY A 252 2.02 9.34 6.89
N GLU A 253 1.04 8.48 6.63
CA GLU A 253 0.65 7.37 7.51
C GLU A 253 0.37 6.08 6.74
N GLY A 254 0.49 4.94 7.44
CA GLY A 254 0.20 3.62 6.89
C GLY A 254 -1.28 3.24 6.83
N GLY A 255 -1.56 2.15 6.11
CA GLY A 255 -2.83 1.43 6.11
C GLY A 255 -3.26 1.02 7.54
N GLN A 256 -4.58 0.94 7.76
CA GLN A 256 -5.16 0.52 9.03
C GLN A 256 -6.32 -0.44 8.77
N LEU A 257 -6.24 -1.63 9.35
CA LEU A 257 -7.34 -2.57 9.40
C LEU A 257 -7.56 -3.02 10.86
N PRO A 258 -8.70 -2.68 11.48
CA PRO A 258 -9.02 -3.12 12.83
C PRO A 258 -9.03 -4.66 12.95
N GLY A 259 -8.55 -5.19 14.07
CA GLY A 259 -8.38 -6.64 14.27
C GLY A 259 -9.67 -7.44 14.16
N HIS A 260 -10.80 -6.86 14.58
CA HIS A 260 -12.13 -7.47 14.43
C HIS A 260 -12.66 -7.51 12.99
N LYS A 261 -11.89 -7.01 12.01
CA LYS A 261 -12.09 -7.19 10.57
C LYS A 261 -11.09 -8.16 9.95
N VAL A 262 -10.15 -8.69 10.73
CA VAL A 262 -9.16 -9.66 10.27
C VAL A 262 -9.69 -11.05 10.61
N ASP A 263 -10.64 -11.52 9.81
CA ASP A 263 -11.11 -12.91 9.91
C ASP A 263 -10.05 -13.90 9.39
N GLN A 264 -10.34 -15.21 9.47
CA GLN A 264 -9.42 -16.25 9.00
C GLN A 264 -9.07 -16.11 7.50
N ARG A 265 -10.02 -15.65 6.67
CA ARG A 265 -9.83 -15.48 5.23
C ARG A 265 -8.90 -14.30 4.95
N ILE A 266 -9.10 -13.17 5.63
CA ILE A 266 -8.23 -12.00 5.55
C ILE A 266 -6.84 -12.32 6.09
N GLY A 267 -6.75 -12.99 7.24
CA GLY A 267 -5.46 -13.42 7.83
C GLY A 267 -4.65 -14.27 6.84
N ARG A 268 -5.30 -15.23 6.18
CA ARG A 268 -4.66 -16.05 5.14
C ARG A 268 -4.15 -15.23 3.96
N VAL A 269 -4.98 -14.35 3.37
CA VAL A 269 -4.58 -13.56 2.19
C VAL A 269 -3.46 -12.58 2.52
N ARG A 270 -3.40 -12.09 3.75
CA ARG A 270 -2.40 -11.11 4.20
C ARG A 270 -1.17 -11.76 4.82
N HIS A 271 -1.15 -13.08 4.96
CA HIS A 271 -0.12 -13.82 5.71
C HIS A 271 0.09 -13.20 7.11
N SER A 272 -1.04 -13.07 7.83
CA SER A 272 -1.11 -12.45 9.16
C SER A 272 -2.02 -13.25 10.09
N THR A 273 -1.91 -12.98 11.38
CA THR A 273 -2.71 -13.65 12.42
C THR A 273 -4.16 -13.14 12.42
N PRO A 274 -5.17 -14.04 12.39
CA PRO A 274 -6.57 -13.66 12.59
C PRO A 274 -6.79 -12.92 13.93
N GLY A 275 -7.73 -11.97 13.94
CA GLY A 275 -8.09 -11.17 15.13
C GLY A 275 -7.11 -10.05 15.49
N VAL A 276 -5.90 -10.05 14.96
CA VAL A 276 -4.86 -9.04 15.27
C VAL A 276 -5.00 -7.83 14.35
N GLY A 277 -4.99 -6.64 14.93
CA GLY A 277 -5.08 -5.39 14.16
C GLY A 277 -3.84 -5.13 13.31
N LEU A 278 -4.04 -4.74 12.05
CA LEU A 278 -2.95 -4.48 11.10
C LEU A 278 -2.78 -2.97 10.91
N ILE A 279 -1.68 -2.44 11.45
CA ILE A 279 -1.24 -1.06 11.22
C ILE A 279 0.04 -1.16 10.40
N SER A 280 -0.01 -0.69 9.15
CA SER A 280 1.17 -0.69 8.30
C SER A 280 2.16 0.37 8.77
N PRO A 281 3.48 0.16 8.56
CA PRO A 281 4.47 1.21 8.75
C PRO A 281 4.09 2.45 7.91
N PRO A 282 4.34 3.68 8.39
CA PRO A 282 4.16 4.87 7.56
C PRO A 282 5.03 4.87 6.29
N PRO A 283 6.36 4.61 6.35
CA PRO A 283 7.18 4.54 5.15
C PRO A 283 7.19 3.13 4.55
N HIS A 284 7.56 3.07 3.27
CA HIS A 284 8.12 1.86 2.70
C HIS A 284 9.57 1.73 3.21
N HIS A 285 9.92 0.62 3.88
CA HIS A 285 11.27 0.45 4.43
C HIS A 285 12.35 0.21 3.36
N ASP A 286 11.93 0.05 2.11
CA ASP A 286 12.76 -0.02 0.90
C ASP A 286 12.62 1.23 0.02
N ILE A 287 12.12 2.35 0.58
CA ILE A 287 12.05 3.65 -0.07
C ILE A 287 12.36 4.74 0.96
N TYR A 288 13.64 5.12 1.09
CA TYR A 288 14.07 6.26 1.90
C TYR A 288 14.54 7.45 1.07
N SER A 289 14.64 7.26 -0.25
CA SER A 289 15.12 8.23 -1.21
C SER A 289 14.50 7.98 -2.59
N ILE A 290 14.80 8.85 -3.56
CA ILE A 290 14.28 8.70 -4.92
C ILE A 290 14.96 7.54 -5.67
N GLU A 291 16.22 7.27 -5.37
CA GLU A 291 17.00 6.14 -5.89
C GLU A 291 16.49 4.80 -5.34
N ASP A 292 16.00 4.77 -4.10
CA ASP A 292 15.32 3.58 -3.57
C ASP A 292 13.98 3.33 -4.26
N LEU A 293 13.22 4.39 -4.56
CA LEU A 293 12.00 4.25 -5.37
C LEU A 293 12.34 3.71 -6.76
N ALA A 294 13.40 4.21 -7.39
CA ALA A 294 13.88 3.70 -8.67
C ALA A 294 14.27 2.21 -8.56
N GLN A 295 14.87 1.80 -7.44
CA GLN A 295 15.18 0.40 -7.19
C GLN A 295 13.92 -0.46 -7.06
N LEU A 296 12.89 -0.01 -6.32
CA LEU A 296 11.64 -0.75 -6.24
C LEU A 296 10.90 -0.82 -7.59
N ILE A 297 10.87 0.26 -8.37
CA ILE A 297 10.31 0.25 -9.74
C ILE A 297 11.04 -0.81 -10.57
N PHE A 298 12.37 -0.83 -10.49
CA PHE A 298 13.21 -1.80 -11.18
C PHE A 298 12.92 -3.23 -10.72
N ASP A 299 12.82 -3.49 -9.41
CA ASP A 299 12.50 -4.83 -8.88
C ASP A 299 11.14 -5.34 -9.38
N LEU A 300 10.10 -4.50 -9.32
CA LEU A 300 8.75 -4.86 -9.73
C LEU A 300 8.65 -5.11 -11.24
N LYS A 301 9.33 -4.28 -12.05
CA LYS A 301 9.43 -4.49 -13.49
C LYS A 301 10.19 -5.77 -13.82
N ASN A 302 11.21 -6.14 -13.04
CA ASN A 302 11.88 -7.43 -13.20
C ASN A 302 10.95 -8.59 -12.86
N THR A 303 10.14 -8.50 -11.80
CA THR A 303 9.19 -9.58 -11.44
C THR A 303 8.11 -9.77 -12.50
N ASN A 304 7.63 -8.69 -13.12
CA ASN A 304 6.66 -8.76 -14.21
C ASN A 304 6.99 -7.72 -15.31
N PRO A 305 7.81 -8.10 -16.31
CA PRO A 305 8.25 -7.18 -17.37
C PRO A 305 7.13 -6.57 -18.21
N ARG A 306 5.94 -7.17 -18.20
CA ARG A 306 4.78 -6.71 -18.97
C ARG A 306 3.92 -5.69 -18.24
N ALA A 307 4.05 -5.57 -16.91
CA ALA A 307 3.20 -4.70 -16.13
C ALA A 307 3.72 -3.26 -16.12
N ASP A 308 2.81 -2.29 -16.21
CA ASP A 308 3.16 -0.88 -15.98
C ASP A 308 3.41 -0.63 -14.50
N ILE A 309 4.37 0.22 -14.16
CA ILE A 309 4.64 0.61 -12.77
C ILE A 309 4.03 1.98 -12.49
N SER A 310 3.07 2.00 -11.58
CA SER A 310 2.30 3.16 -11.16
C SER A 310 2.78 3.65 -9.79
N VAL A 311 2.97 4.95 -9.61
CA VAL A 311 3.32 5.53 -8.30
C VAL A 311 2.19 6.46 -7.85
N LYS A 312 1.57 6.13 -6.70
CA LYS A 312 0.47 6.91 -6.14
C LYS A 312 0.97 7.91 -5.11
N LEU A 313 0.91 9.18 -5.49
CA LEU A 313 1.22 10.35 -4.68
C LEU A 313 -0.07 11.01 -4.17
N VAL A 314 0.09 11.93 -3.22
CA VAL A 314 -0.99 12.80 -2.76
C VAL A 314 -0.65 14.23 -3.14
N SER A 315 -1.67 14.98 -3.54
CA SER A 315 -1.56 16.41 -3.81
C SER A 315 -1.10 17.16 -2.56
N GLU A 316 -0.01 17.90 -2.69
CA GLU A 316 0.52 18.89 -1.77
C GLU A 316 1.47 19.79 -2.56
N ILE A 317 1.76 20.99 -2.04
CA ILE A 317 2.79 21.86 -2.63
C ILE A 317 4.11 21.10 -2.86
N GLY A 318 4.65 21.17 -4.08
CA GLY A 318 5.92 20.53 -4.45
C GLY A 318 5.76 19.12 -5.02
N VAL A 319 4.55 18.56 -5.07
CA VAL A 319 4.28 17.24 -5.66
C VAL A 319 4.72 17.15 -7.12
N GLY A 320 4.71 18.24 -7.88
CA GLY A 320 5.17 18.26 -9.27
C GLY A 320 6.67 17.98 -9.38
N THR A 321 7.46 18.47 -8.43
CA THR A 321 8.91 18.18 -8.34
C THR A 321 9.16 16.72 -8.00
N VAL A 322 8.39 16.17 -7.05
CA VAL A 322 8.45 14.74 -6.69
C VAL A 322 8.08 13.89 -7.90
N ALA A 323 7.00 14.24 -8.62
CA ALA A 323 6.57 13.54 -9.83
C ALA A 323 7.65 13.55 -10.93
N ALA A 324 8.38 14.65 -11.11
CA ALA A 324 9.51 14.68 -12.05
C ALA A 324 10.63 13.70 -11.64
N GLY A 325 10.92 13.56 -10.35
CA GLY A 325 11.82 12.53 -9.82
C GLY A 325 11.30 11.13 -10.09
N VAL A 326 10.02 10.89 -9.84
CA VAL A 326 9.33 9.60 -10.06
C VAL A 326 9.40 9.16 -11.53
N VAL A 327 9.18 10.07 -12.48
CA VAL A 327 9.28 9.75 -13.91
C VAL A 327 10.74 9.49 -14.32
N LYS A 328 11.70 10.24 -13.77
CA LYS A 328 13.14 9.95 -13.96
C LYS A 328 13.55 8.60 -13.36
N ALA A 329 12.85 8.14 -12.31
CA ALA A 329 12.97 6.81 -11.73
C ALA A 329 12.27 5.71 -12.55
N HIS A 330 11.80 6.03 -13.76
CA HIS A 330 11.19 5.14 -14.74
C HIS A 330 9.76 4.67 -14.42
N ALA A 331 8.99 5.38 -13.60
CA ALA A 331 7.57 5.08 -13.45
C ALA A 331 6.81 5.28 -14.78
N ASP A 332 6.00 4.30 -15.17
CA ASP A 332 5.16 4.34 -16.38
C ASP A 332 3.89 5.18 -16.15
N HIS A 333 3.49 5.33 -14.88
CA HIS A 333 2.24 5.95 -14.49
C HIS A 333 2.35 6.68 -13.13
N VAL A 334 1.73 7.84 -13.00
CA VAL A 334 1.69 8.63 -11.76
C VAL A 334 0.25 8.96 -11.40
N VAL A 335 -0.14 8.68 -10.15
CA VAL A 335 -1.45 9.09 -9.61
C VAL A 335 -1.27 10.30 -8.71
N ILE A 336 -2.06 11.34 -8.94
CA ILE A 336 -2.21 12.46 -8.01
C ILE A 336 -3.56 12.33 -7.29
N ALA A 337 -3.51 11.93 -6.02
CA ALA A 337 -4.70 11.78 -5.20
C ALA A 337 -4.98 13.05 -4.37
N GLY A 338 -6.22 13.55 -4.42
CA GLY A 338 -6.68 14.67 -3.61
C GLY A 338 -6.97 14.28 -2.15
N HIS A 339 -6.89 15.27 -1.25
CA HIS A 339 -7.14 15.12 0.19
C HIS A 339 -8.52 14.53 0.52
N ASP A 340 -9.49 14.70 -0.38
CA ASP A 340 -10.88 14.29 -0.21
C ASP A 340 -11.14 12.80 -0.47
N GLY A 341 -10.11 12.04 -0.84
CA GLY A 341 -10.16 10.59 -1.04
C GLY A 341 -10.80 9.81 0.11
N GLY A 342 -11.48 8.71 -0.22
CA GLY A 342 -12.14 7.85 0.77
C GLY A 342 -11.17 7.01 1.62
N THR A 343 -11.66 6.50 2.75
CA THR A 343 -10.92 5.54 3.58
C THR A 343 -11.86 4.66 4.42
N GLY A 344 -11.46 3.41 4.64
CA GLY A 344 -12.15 2.51 5.57
C GLY A 344 -11.87 2.81 7.04
N ALA A 345 -10.64 3.27 7.34
CA ALA A 345 -10.18 3.62 8.68
C ALA A 345 -9.00 4.62 8.63
N SER A 346 -9.16 5.75 9.31
CA SER A 346 -8.16 6.80 9.42
C SER A 346 -8.44 7.70 10.64
N PRO A 347 -7.41 8.31 11.27
CA PRO A 347 -7.62 9.39 12.22
C PRO A 347 -8.42 10.55 11.61
N LEU A 348 -9.36 11.10 12.37
CA LEU A 348 -10.18 12.23 11.92
C LEU A 348 -9.35 13.48 11.59
N THR A 349 -8.25 13.70 12.32
CA THR A 349 -7.34 14.82 12.07
C THR A 349 -6.73 14.73 10.67
N SER A 350 -6.33 13.53 10.23
CA SER A 350 -5.71 13.34 8.92
C SER A 350 -6.72 13.47 7.78
N ILE A 351 -7.95 12.98 7.96
CA ILE A 351 -9.04 13.17 6.98
C ILE A 351 -9.34 14.66 6.73
N LYS A 352 -9.16 15.51 7.74
CA LYS A 352 -9.55 16.92 7.68
C LYS A 352 -8.42 17.91 7.45
N HIS A 353 -7.17 17.53 7.73
CA HIS A 353 -6.07 18.48 7.83
C HIS A 353 -4.77 18.01 7.16
N ALA A 354 -4.80 17.02 6.28
CA ALA A 354 -3.61 16.57 5.57
C ALA A 354 -3.89 16.33 4.08
N GLY A 355 -2.97 16.77 3.23
CA GLY A 355 -3.11 16.80 1.77
C GLY A 355 -3.88 18.02 1.26
N SER A 356 -3.81 18.23 -0.04
CA SER A 356 -4.41 19.35 -0.79
C SER A 356 -5.37 18.86 -1.88
N ALA A 357 -6.09 19.79 -2.51
CA ALA A 357 -7.03 19.48 -3.59
C ALA A 357 -6.31 18.86 -4.79
N TRP A 358 -6.91 17.87 -5.46
CA TRP A 358 -6.24 17.22 -6.59
C TRP A 358 -6.07 18.17 -7.77
N GLU A 359 -6.94 19.17 -7.91
CA GLU A 359 -6.85 20.20 -8.95
C GLU A 359 -5.50 20.93 -8.89
N LEU A 360 -5.01 21.22 -7.67
CA LEU A 360 -3.72 21.86 -7.42
C LEU A 360 -2.55 20.97 -7.83
N GLY A 361 -2.45 19.80 -7.22
CA GLY A 361 -1.33 18.89 -7.46
C GLY A 361 -1.29 18.35 -8.88
N LEU A 362 -2.45 18.13 -9.52
CA LEU A 362 -2.51 17.67 -10.91
C LEU A 362 -1.98 18.75 -11.86
N ALA A 363 -2.43 20.00 -11.70
CA ALA A 363 -1.94 21.11 -12.51
C ALA A 363 -0.44 21.34 -12.30
N GLU A 364 0.04 21.35 -11.05
CA GLU A 364 1.47 21.49 -10.73
C GLU A 364 2.30 20.37 -11.37
N THR A 365 1.80 19.13 -11.32
CA THR A 365 2.45 17.96 -11.92
C THR A 365 2.49 18.07 -13.44
N GLN A 366 1.37 18.40 -14.08
CA GLN A 366 1.28 18.61 -15.53
C GLN A 366 2.29 19.68 -15.98
N GLN A 367 2.26 20.85 -15.35
CA GLN A 367 3.14 21.97 -15.67
C GLN A 367 4.61 21.60 -15.48
N THR A 368 4.96 20.96 -14.35
CA THR A 368 6.35 20.58 -14.04
C THR A 368 6.88 19.53 -15.02
N LEU A 369 6.10 18.52 -15.37
CA LEU A 369 6.53 17.48 -16.29
C LEU A 369 6.68 18.00 -17.73
N VAL A 370 5.83 18.94 -18.17
CA VAL A 370 5.98 19.61 -19.47
C VAL A 370 7.25 20.45 -19.48
N LEU A 371 7.45 21.27 -18.43
CA LEU A 371 8.63 22.12 -18.28
C LEU A 371 9.94 21.32 -18.34
N ASN A 372 9.95 20.12 -17.74
CA ASN A 372 11.12 19.25 -17.69
C ASN A 372 11.23 18.27 -18.88
N ARG A 373 10.33 18.34 -19.87
CA ARG A 373 10.28 17.43 -21.04
C ARG A 373 10.13 15.95 -20.65
N LEU A 374 9.35 15.69 -19.61
CA LEU A 374 9.09 14.35 -19.07
C LEU A 374 7.64 13.90 -19.31
N ARG A 375 6.72 14.81 -19.64
CA ARG A 375 5.28 14.52 -19.70
C ARG A 375 4.92 13.41 -20.70
N GLY A 376 5.68 13.27 -21.79
CA GLY A 376 5.50 12.22 -22.78
C GLY A 376 5.66 10.80 -22.23
N ARG A 377 6.41 10.62 -21.13
CA ARG A 377 6.89 9.32 -20.63
C ARG A 377 5.98 8.60 -19.67
N THR A 378 5.03 9.32 -19.09
CA THR A 378 4.16 8.78 -18.04
C THR A 378 2.71 9.10 -18.35
N VAL A 379 1.84 8.17 -17.98
CA VAL A 379 0.41 8.42 -17.83
C VAL A 379 0.18 9.18 -16.52
N LEU A 380 -0.66 10.22 -16.53
CA LEU A 380 -1.13 10.91 -15.33
C LEU A 380 -2.57 10.49 -15.00
N GLN A 381 -2.81 10.06 -13.76
CA GLN A 381 -4.14 9.72 -13.28
C GLN A 381 -4.57 10.64 -12.15
N ALA A 382 -5.80 11.13 -12.22
CA ALA A 382 -6.40 11.90 -11.14
C ALA A 382 -7.28 11.00 -10.25
N ASP A 383 -7.15 11.14 -8.92
CA ASP A 383 -7.96 10.47 -7.90
C ASP A 383 -8.39 11.50 -6.86
N GLY A 384 -9.56 11.34 -6.25
CA GLY A 384 -10.09 12.29 -5.26
C GLY A 384 -11.54 12.68 -5.53
N GLN A 385 -12.48 11.89 -4.99
CA GLN A 385 -13.92 12.12 -5.09
C GLN A 385 -14.41 12.54 -6.49
N MET A 386 -13.93 11.85 -7.52
CA MET A 386 -14.47 11.92 -8.87
C MET A 386 -15.88 11.31 -8.85
N ARG A 387 -16.87 12.02 -9.40
CA ARG A 387 -18.29 11.66 -9.25
C ARG A 387 -19.09 11.70 -10.54
N THR A 388 -18.70 12.54 -11.50
CA THR A 388 -19.48 12.84 -12.72
C THR A 388 -18.59 12.93 -13.95
N GLY A 389 -19.18 12.94 -15.15
CA GLY A 389 -18.48 13.19 -16.41
C GLY A 389 -17.88 14.59 -16.48
N ARG A 390 -18.47 15.57 -15.78
CA ARG A 390 -17.83 16.89 -15.59
C ARG A 390 -16.49 16.81 -14.87
N ASP A 391 -16.38 16.05 -13.78
CA ASP A 391 -15.12 15.87 -13.06
C ASP A 391 -14.04 15.26 -13.98
N VAL A 392 -14.45 14.28 -14.81
CA VAL A 392 -13.58 13.62 -15.81
C VAL A 392 -13.01 14.62 -16.81
N VAL A 393 -13.86 15.46 -17.40
CA VAL A 393 -13.41 16.45 -18.39
C VAL A 393 -12.52 17.51 -17.74
N ILE A 394 -12.84 17.99 -16.53
CA ILE A 394 -11.96 18.94 -15.82
C ILE A 394 -10.59 18.32 -15.54
N ALA A 395 -10.54 17.07 -15.07
CA ALA A 395 -9.29 16.37 -14.85
C ALA A 395 -8.47 16.24 -16.14
N ALA A 396 -9.11 15.92 -17.27
CA ALA A 396 -8.45 15.85 -18.57
C ALA A 396 -7.84 17.20 -18.98
N LEU A 397 -8.63 18.29 -18.91
CA LEU A 397 -8.17 19.63 -19.25
C LEU A 397 -7.00 20.10 -18.37
N LEU A 398 -6.95 19.65 -17.10
CA LEU A 398 -5.82 19.90 -16.19
C LEU A 398 -4.62 18.96 -16.40
N GLY A 399 -4.73 17.94 -17.27
CA GLY A 399 -3.61 17.11 -17.70
C GLY A 399 -3.72 15.61 -17.44
N ALA A 400 -4.82 15.11 -16.87
CA ALA A 400 -4.98 13.68 -16.61
C ALA A 400 -5.29 12.88 -17.89
N ASP A 401 -4.60 11.75 -18.07
CA ASP A 401 -4.89 10.74 -19.08
C ASP A 401 -5.94 9.72 -18.59
N GLU A 402 -6.00 9.49 -17.28
CA GLU A 402 -6.85 8.50 -16.60
C GLU A 402 -7.52 9.05 -15.33
N ILE A 403 -8.63 8.44 -14.92
CA ILE A 403 -9.42 8.88 -13.77
C ILE A 403 -9.75 7.70 -12.87
N ALA A 404 -9.51 7.86 -11.56
CA ALA A 404 -9.84 6.85 -10.56
C ALA A 404 -11.08 7.23 -9.73
N PHE A 405 -11.94 6.24 -9.49
CA PHE A 405 -13.21 6.38 -8.76
C PHE A 405 -13.28 5.41 -7.58
N GLY A 406 -13.27 5.94 -6.36
CA GLY A 406 -13.41 5.14 -5.14
C GLY A 406 -14.83 5.15 -4.58
N THR A 407 -15.14 6.18 -3.78
CA THR A 407 -16.38 6.27 -3.00
C THR A 407 -17.65 6.15 -3.84
N ILE A 408 -17.70 6.78 -5.02
CA ILE A 408 -18.91 6.75 -5.85
C ILE A 408 -19.16 5.37 -6.47
N ALA A 409 -18.11 4.61 -6.79
CA ALA A 409 -18.24 3.23 -7.25
C ALA A 409 -18.85 2.34 -6.16
N LEU A 410 -18.41 2.49 -4.90
CA LEU A 410 -19.05 1.80 -3.77
C LEU A 410 -20.50 2.25 -3.53
N ILE A 411 -20.84 3.50 -3.84
CA ILE A 411 -22.21 4.00 -3.75
C ILE A 411 -23.08 3.34 -4.82
N ALA A 412 -22.59 3.20 -6.05
CA ALA A 412 -23.28 2.46 -7.11
C ALA A 412 -23.58 1.00 -6.69
N GLU A 413 -22.66 0.36 -5.95
CA GLU A 413 -22.87 -0.99 -5.39
C GLU A 413 -23.84 -1.03 -4.18
N GLY A 414 -24.20 0.11 -3.60
CA GLY A 414 -25.20 0.20 -2.52
C GLY A 414 -24.72 0.88 -1.24
N CYS A 415 -23.51 1.43 -1.17
CA CYS A 415 -23.08 2.21 -0.01
C CYS A 415 -24.01 3.40 0.24
N ILE A 416 -24.54 3.50 1.46
CA ILE A 416 -25.42 4.60 1.90
C ILE A 416 -24.67 5.68 2.68
N MET A 417 -23.33 5.64 2.66
CA MET A 417 -22.45 6.66 3.22
C MET A 417 -22.65 6.91 4.74
N MET A 418 -22.86 5.83 5.51
CA MET A 418 -23.03 5.87 6.98
C MET A 418 -21.74 6.23 7.75
N ARG A 419 -20.56 6.12 7.11
CA ARG A 419 -19.23 6.36 7.71
C ARG A 419 -18.91 5.50 8.95
N LYS A 420 -19.34 4.24 8.95
CA LYS A 420 -19.07 3.24 10.01
C LYS A 420 -18.19 2.08 9.53
N CYS A 421 -17.44 2.30 8.44
CA CYS A 421 -16.63 1.27 7.76
C CYS A 421 -15.60 0.59 8.69
N HIS A 422 -15.02 1.36 9.62
CA HIS A 422 -14.03 0.89 10.60
C HIS A 422 -14.64 0.03 11.72
N LEU A 423 -15.95 0.08 11.93
CA LEU A 423 -16.61 -0.64 13.03
C LEU A 423 -17.03 -2.07 12.67
N ASN A 424 -16.91 -2.47 11.40
CA ASN A 424 -17.42 -3.76 10.90
C ASN A 424 -18.95 -3.88 10.96
N THR A 425 -19.67 -2.76 11.04
CA THR A 425 -21.14 -2.73 11.18
C THR A 425 -21.83 -2.15 9.94
N CYS A 426 -21.29 -2.42 8.73
CA CYS A 426 -21.86 -1.89 7.50
C CYS A 426 -23.26 -2.50 7.25
N PRO A 427 -24.34 -1.70 7.20
CA PRO A 427 -25.71 -2.24 7.15
C PRO A 427 -26.08 -2.89 5.80
N VAL A 428 -25.28 -2.63 4.77
CA VAL A 428 -25.50 -3.03 3.37
C VAL A 428 -24.41 -3.97 2.84
N GLY A 429 -23.61 -4.59 3.73
CA GLY A 429 -22.64 -5.61 3.33
C GLY A 429 -21.42 -5.13 2.53
N VAL A 430 -21.23 -3.82 2.32
CA VAL A 430 -20.09 -3.26 1.56
C VAL A 430 -18.78 -3.25 2.36
N ALA A 431 -18.75 -2.57 3.51
CA ALA A 431 -17.52 -2.32 4.28
C ALA A 431 -17.46 -3.15 5.57
N THR A 432 -17.70 -4.46 5.48
CA THR A 432 -17.76 -5.38 6.62
C THR A 432 -17.26 -6.78 6.25
N GLN A 433 -16.67 -7.47 7.23
CA GLN A 433 -16.33 -8.90 7.19
C GLN A 433 -17.30 -9.76 7.99
N ASP A 434 -18.24 -9.14 8.72
CA ASP A 434 -19.31 -9.87 9.42
C ASP A 434 -20.16 -10.68 8.41
N PRO A 435 -20.27 -12.01 8.57
CA PRO A 435 -20.99 -12.87 7.63
C PRO A 435 -22.48 -12.52 7.49
N GLU A 436 -23.16 -12.16 8.57
CA GLU A 436 -24.59 -11.82 8.55
C GLU A 436 -24.86 -10.48 7.86
N LEU A 437 -23.95 -9.52 8.03
CA LEU A 437 -24.04 -8.24 7.33
C LEU A 437 -23.64 -8.36 5.87
N ARG A 438 -22.69 -9.25 5.51
CA ARG A 438 -22.31 -9.52 4.12
C ARG A 438 -23.45 -10.11 3.30
N LYS A 439 -24.33 -10.94 3.90
CA LYS A 439 -25.56 -11.43 3.25
C LYS A 439 -26.51 -10.31 2.78
N LYS A 440 -26.36 -9.09 3.31
CA LYS A 440 -27.15 -7.91 2.92
C LYS A 440 -26.59 -7.16 1.71
N PHE A 441 -25.45 -7.59 1.17
CA PHE A 441 -24.89 -7.02 -0.05
C PHE A 441 -25.77 -7.38 -1.24
N VAL A 442 -26.20 -6.37 -2.00
CA VAL A 442 -27.11 -6.52 -3.14
C VAL A 442 -26.55 -5.90 -4.43
N GLY A 443 -25.34 -5.33 -4.38
CA GLY A 443 -24.70 -4.71 -5.53
C GLY A 443 -24.36 -5.74 -6.60
N LYS A 444 -24.51 -5.35 -7.87
CA LYS A 444 -24.22 -6.21 -9.00
C LYS A 444 -23.19 -5.58 -9.95
N PRO A 445 -22.42 -6.38 -10.70
CA PRO A 445 -21.50 -5.83 -11.68
C PRO A 445 -22.19 -4.92 -12.70
N GLU A 446 -23.45 -5.22 -13.06
CA GLU A 446 -24.24 -4.41 -14.00
C GLU A 446 -24.49 -2.98 -13.48
N ASP A 447 -24.69 -2.80 -12.17
CA ASP A 447 -24.89 -1.49 -11.57
C ASP A 447 -23.64 -0.62 -11.74
N VAL A 448 -22.47 -1.23 -11.54
CA VAL A 448 -21.16 -0.57 -11.69
C VAL A 448 -20.86 -0.27 -13.15
N VAL A 449 -21.14 -1.22 -14.06
CA VAL A 449 -21.02 -1.02 -15.51
C VAL A 449 -21.88 0.15 -15.96
N ASN A 450 -23.15 0.18 -15.57
CA ASN A 450 -24.07 1.27 -15.90
C ASN A 450 -23.52 2.62 -15.41
N PHE A 451 -23.06 2.69 -14.16
CA PHE A 451 -22.48 3.91 -13.61
C PHE A 451 -21.33 4.46 -14.48
N PHE A 452 -20.33 3.63 -14.77
CA PHE A 452 -19.16 4.07 -15.52
C PHE A 452 -19.50 4.42 -16.98
N MET A 453 -20.42 3.70 -17.61
CA MET A 453 -20.90 4.03 -18.94
C MET A 453 -21.66 5.37 -18.96
N TYR A 454 -22.44 5.69 -17.91
CA TYR A 454 -23.13 6.98 -17.80
C TYR A 454 -22.17 8.14 -17.57
N VAL A 455 -21.14 7.94 -16.73
CA VAL A 455 -20.06 8.94 -16.54
C VAL A 455 -19.34 9.19 -17.86
N ALA A 456 -19.01 8.14 -18.62
CA ALA A 456 -18.37 8.25 -19.92
C ALA A 456 -19.28 8.94 -20.95
N GLU A 457 -20.58 8.66 -20.94
CA GLU A 457 -21.56 9.31 -21.81
C GLU A 457 -21.70 10.80 -21.52
N GLU A 458 -21.79 11.20 -20.25
CA GLU A 458 -21.81 12.60 -19.83
C GLU A 458 -20.51 13.31 -20.25
N ALA A 459 -19.36 12.66 -20.08
CA ALA A 459 -18.08 13.20 -20.56
C ALA A 459 -18.09 13.39 -22.08
N ARG A 460 -18.65 12.44 -22.84
CA ARG A 460 -18.80 12.53 -24.30
C ARG A 460 -19.70 13.70 -24.73
N GLU A 461 -20.80 13.92 -24.02
CA GLU A 461 -21.68 15.07 -24.24
C GLU A 461 -20.95 16.40 -24.03
N ILE A 462 -20.12 16.51 -22.98
CA ILE A 462 -19.32 17.70 -22.69
C ILE A 462 -18.20 17.88 -23.73
N MET A 463 -17.54 16.80 -24.15
CA MET A 463 -16.54 16.82 -25.23
C MET A 463 -17.13 17.40 -26.52
N ALA A 464 -18.33 16.97 -26.91
CA ALA A 464 -19.04 17.49 -28.07
C ALA A 464 -19.31 18.99 -27.94
N GLN A 465 -19.73 19.46 -26.76
CA GLN A 465 -19.96 20.89 -26.48
C GLN A 465 -18.68 21.72 -26.59
N LEU A 466 -17.54 21.15 -26.19
CA LEU A 466 -16.23 21.79 -26.26
C LEU A 466 -15.56 21.68 -27.63
N GLY A 467 -16.08 20.85 -28.54
CA GLY A 467 -15.57 20.65 -29.89
C GLY A 467 -14.45 19.61 -30.01
N PHE A 468 -14.31 18.71 -29.04
CA PHE A 468 -13.28 17.66 -29.02
C PHE A 468 -13.82 16.33 -29.53
N ARG A 469 -13.13 15.71 -30.48
CA ARG A 469 -13.51 14.39 -31.05
C ARG A 469 -12.94 13.24 -30.23
N THR A 470 -11.77 13.43 -29.65
CA THR A 470 -11.10 12.41 -28.83
C THR A 470 -10.67 12.99 -27.49
N PHE A 471 -10.63 12.14 -26.47
CA PHE A 471 -10.21 12.46 -25.12
C PHE A 471 -8.78 12.99 -25.11
N ALA A 472 -7.93 12.44 -25.97
CA ALA A 472 -6.53 12.86 -26.11
C ALA A 472 -6.39 14.34 -26.50
N GLU A 473 -7.33 14.90 -27.28
CA GLU A 473 -7.32 16.31 -27.68
C GLU A 473 -7.58 17.27 -26.49
N MET A 474 -8.21 16.79 -25.41
CA MET A 474 -8.48 17.58 -24.22
C MET A 474 -7.28 17.69 -23.27
N ILE A 475 -6.36 16.74 -23.32
CA ILE A 475 -5.37 16.57 -22.25
C ILE A 475 -4.47 17.79 -22.16
N GLY A 476 -4.50 18.48 -21.01
CA GLY A 476 -3.71 19.68 -20.75
C GLY A 476 -4.27 20.96 -21.39
N ARG A 477 -5.47 20.94 -21.98
CA ARG A 477 -6.17 22.12 -22.53
C ARG A 477 -6.83 22.99 -21.45
N ALA A 478 -6.04 23.37 -20.44
CA ALA A 478 -6.48 24.25 -19.36
C ALA A 478 -7.01 25.61 -19.86
N ASP A 479 -6.64 26.03 -21.07
CA ASP A 479 -7.22 27.20 -21.75
C ASP A 479 -8.74 27.11 -21.97
N MET A 480 -9.32 25.91 -22.00
CA MET A 480 -10.76 25.70 -22.13
C MET A 480 -11.51 25.81 -20.81
N LEU A 481 -10.79 25.94 -19.71
CA LEU A 481 -11.35 26.30 -18.41
C LEU A 481 -11.33 27.82 -18.26
N ASP A 482 -12.41 28.32 -17.70
CA ASP A 482 -12.48 29.67 -17.16
C ASP A 482 -12.81 29.59 -15.68
N THR A 483 -12.50 30.64 -14.95
CA THR A 483 -13.09 30.87 -13.65
C THR A 483 -14.34 31.70 -13.83
N ASP A 484 -15.41 31.36 -13.14
CA ASP A 484 -16.50 32.31 -12.98
C ASP A 484 -15.90 33.61 -12.40
N ASP A 485 -16.35 34.81 -12.79
CA ASP A 485 -16.13 36.09 -12.06
C ASP A 485 -16.76 36.06 -10.63
N ALA A 486 -17.16 34.85 -10.22
CA ALA A 486 -17.82 34.36 -9.05
C ALA A 486 -19.18 35.03 -8.80
N LEU A 487 -20.22 34.21 -8.69
CA LEU A 487 -21.29 34.43 -7.72
C LEU A 487 -20.65 34.93 -6.43
N ARG A 488 -20.74 36.24 -6.18
CA ARG A 488 -20.04 37.01 -5.13
C ARG A 488 -20.38 36.49 -3.73
N HIS A 489 -19.79 35.37 -3.33
CA HIS A 489 -19.64 35.06 -1.92
C HIS A 489 -18.48 35.90 -1.42
N TRP A 490 -18.70 36.67 -0.36
CA TRP A 490 -17.69 37.61 0.18
C TRP A 490 -16.34 36.94 0.56
N LYS A 491 -16.33 35.61 0.77
CA LYS A 491 -15.08 34.83 1.02
C LYS A 491 -14.38 34.31 -0.24
N SER A 492 -15.04 34.30 -1.40
CA SER A 492 -14.41 33.96 -2.67
C SER A 492 -13.90 35.20 -3.42
N GLU A 493 -14.23 36.39 -2.92
CA GLU A 493 -13.71 37.65 -3.42
C GLU A 493 -12.19 37.70 -3.18
N GLY A 494 -11.41 37.79 -4.26
CA GLY A 494 -9.94 37.80 -4.21
C GLY A 494 -9.26 36.44 -4.42
N LEU A 495 -9.99 35.35 -4.70
CA LEU A 495 -9.36 34.11 -5.17
C LEU A 495 -8.76 34.32 -6.57
N ASP A 496 -7.48 33.98 -6.74
CA ASP A 496 -6.82 33.91 -8.05
C ASP A 496 -6.41 32.46 -8.35
N LEU A 497 -7.03 31.87 -9.36
CA LEU A 497 -6.77 30.50 -9.83
C LEU A 497 -5.95 30.48 -11.12
N SER A 498 -5.49 31.63 -11.61
CA SER A 498 -4.65 31.71 -12.81
C SER A 498 -3.37 30.85 -12.74
N PRO A 499 -2.71 30.63 -11.57
CA PRO A 499 -1.57 29.72 -11.50
C PRO A 499 -1.92 28.27 -11.84
N ILE A 500 -3.13 27.83 -11.49
CA ILE A 500 -3.62 26.47 -11.76
C ILE A 500 -3.93 26.30 -13.26
N LEU A 501 -4.49 27.33 -13.89
CA LEU A 501 -4.89 27.31 -15.30
C LEU A 501 -3.74 27.64 -16.26
N HIS A 502 -2.56 27.97 -15.74
CA HIS A 502 -1.40 28.28 -16.55
C HIS A 502 -0.96 27.09 -17.42
N GLN A 503 -0.79 27.34 -18.71
CA GLN A 503 -0.23 26.37 -19.66
C GLN A 503 1.24 26.68 -19.92
N VAL A 504 2.09 25.71 -19.60
CA VAL A 504 3.51 25.78 -19.92
C VAL A 504 3.74 25.51 -21.40
N GLU A 505 4.51 26.36 -22.07
CA GLU A 505 4.90 26.13 -23.45
C GLU A 505 5.76 24.85 -23.57
N ALA A 506 5.28 23.89 -24.36
CA ALA A 506 5.89 22.56 -24.42
C ALA A 506 7.30 22.56 -25.02
N ASN A 507 7.69 23.57 -25.82
CA ASN A 507 9.04 23.74 -26.34
C ASN A 507 9.65 22.45 -26.96
N GLY A 508 8.83 21.71 -27.73
CA GLY A 508 9.19 20.43 -28.35
C GLY A 508 8.95 19.18 -27.50
N SER A 509 8.47 19.32 -26.26
CA SER A 509 7.92 18.23 -25.43
C SER A 509 6.48 17.90 -25.84
N SER A 510 6.00 16.72 -25.44
CA SER A 510 4.57 16.43 -25.41
C SER A 510 3.87 17.07 -24.20
N VAL A 511 2.57 17.33 -24.32
CA VAL A 511 1.66 17.76 -23.24
C VAL A 511 0.82 16.61 -22.68
N SER A 512 0.92 15.43 -23.29
CA SER A 512 0.24 14.19 -22.89
C SER A 512 1.18 12.99 -23.04
N HIS A 513 0.75 11.81 -22.60
CA HIS A 513 1.55 10.59 -22.72
C HIS A 513 1.67 10.17 -24.20
N THR A 514 2.90 9.94 -24.68
CA THR A 514 3.18 9.60 -26.09
C THR A 514 4.30 8.58 -26.29
N GLU A 515 5.09 8.26 -25.26
CA GLU A 515 6.22 7.35 -25.36
C GLU A 515 6.27 6.36 -24.19
N SER A 516 6.68 5.12 -24.47
CA SER A 516 6.92 4.12 -23.43
C SER A 516 8.30 4.30 -22.80
N GLN A 517 8.39 4.06 -21.49
CA GLN A 517 9.64 4.05 -20.75
C GLN A 517 10.53 2.85 -21.17
N ASN A 518 11.84 3.11 -21.33
CA ASN A 518 12.84 2.05 -21.44
C ASN A 518 13.35 1.69 -20.03
N HIS A 519 13.10 0.45 -19.61
CA HIS A 519 13.49 -0.07 -18.29
C HIS A 519 14.85 -0.81 -18.29
N GLY A 520 15.51 -0.93 -19.45
CA GLY A 520 16.85 -1.52 -19.56
C GLY A 520 16.91 -3.04 -19.34
N LEU A 521 15.76 -3.74 -19.40
CA LEU A 521 15.64 -5.14 -19.02
C LEU A 521 16.43 -6.11 -19.92
N ASP A 522 16.63 -5.78 -21.20
CA ASP A 522 17.29 -6.66 -22.17
C ASP A 522 18.76 -6.96 -21.84
N LYS A 523 19.39 -6.12 -21.02
CA LYS A 523 20.82 -6.22 -20.66
C LYS A 523 21.05 -6.98 -19.36
N LEU A 524 19.99 -7.38 -18.67
CA LEU A 524 20.09 -7.97 -17.34
C LEU A 524 20.55 -9.42 -17.40
N ILE A 525 21.34 -9.82 -16.42
CA ILE A 525 21.90 -11.16 -16.28
C ILE A 525 20.81 -12.23 -16.15
N ASP A 526 19.65 -11.88 -15.59
CA ASP A 526 18.49 -12.76 -15.50
C ASP A 526 18.03 -13.33 -16.84
N ASN A 527 18.22 -12.61 -17.97
CA ASN A 527 17.90 -13.17 -19.29
C ASN A 527 18.74 -14.42 -19.58
N LYS A 528 20.01 -14.43 -19.17
CA LYS A 528 20.89 -15.60 -19.29
C LYS A 528 20.52 -16.70 -18.29
N LEU A 529 20.05 -16.33 -17.10
CA LEU A 529 19.55 -17.29 -16.12
C LEU A 529 18.31 -18.01 -16.65
N ILE A 530 17.36 -17.27 -17.26
CA ILE A 530 16.15 -17.82 -17.88
C ILE A 530 16.50 -18.74 -19.05
N GLU A 531 17.45 -18.34 -19.90
CA GLU A 531 17.93 -19.18 -21.01
C GLU A 531 18.50 -20.52 -20.51
N GLN A 532 19.36 -20.48 -19.48
CA GLN A 532 19.94 -21.69 -18.89
C GLN A 532 18.92 -22.52 -18.09
N ALA A 533 17.90 -21.88 -17.51
CA ALA A 533 16.83 -22.53 -16.77
C ALA A 533 15.73 -23.11 -17.67
N LYS A 534 15.82 -22.99 -19.00
CA LYS A 534 14.81 -23.48 -19.94
C LYS A 534 14.42 -24.96 -19.73
N PRO A 535 15.34 -25.91 -19.47
CA PRO A 535 14.95 -27.30 -19.17
C PRO A 535 14.08 -27.45 -17.91
N ALA A 536 14.33 -26.63 -16.89
CA ALA A 536 13.51 -26.57 -15.68
C ALA A 536 12.13 -25.95 -15.95
N LEU A 537 12.09 -24.85 -16.72
CA LEU A 537 10.85 -24.13 -17.04
C LEU A 537 9.91 -24.92 -17.96
N GLU A 538 10.44 -25.73 -18.87
CA GLU A 538 9.65 -26.51 -19.83
C GLU A 538 9.32 -27.91 -19.31
N ASN A 539 10.30 -28.60 -18.73
CA ASN A 539 10.21 -30.03 -18.41
C ASN A 539 10.41 -30.34 -16.92
N ARG A 540 10.51 -29.33 -16.05
CA ARG A 540 10.79 -29.49 -14.60
C ARG A 540 12.05 -30.30 -14.32
N THR A 541 13.02 -30.25 -15.23
CA THR A 541 14.30 -30.93 -15.07
C THR A 541 15.24 -30.09 -14.21
N PRO A 542 15.86 -30.65 -13.16
CA PRO A 542 16.80 -29.90 -12.33
C PRO A 542 18.00 -29.36 -13.13
N VAL A 543 18.40 -28.13 -12.86
CA VAL A 543 19.55 -27.45 -13.47
C VAL A 543 20.40 -26.77 -12.41
N VAL A 544 21.72 -26.73 -12.67
CA VAL A 544 22.69 -25.98 -11.86
C VAL A 544 23.34 -24.92 -12.76
N ILE A 545 23.30 -23.67 -12.31
CA ILE A 545 23.82 -22.52 -13.05
C ILE A 545 24.95 -21.90 -12.23
N GLU A 546 26.14 -21.77 -12.81
CA GLU A 546 27.28 -21.11 -12.17
C GLU A 546 27.54 -19.76 -12.85
N THR A 547 27.64 -18.67 -12.08
CA THR A 547 27.81 -17.33 -12.65
C THR A 547 28.58 -16.40 -11.73
N PRO A 548 29.45 -15.51 -12.26
CA PRO A 548 29.93 -14.37 -11.48
C PRO A 548 28.78 -13.38 -11.24
N ILE A 549 28.90 -12.58 -10.18
CA ILE A 549 28.00 -11.46 -9.89
C ILE A 549 28.80 -10.25 -9.39
N CYS A 550 28.35 -9.04 -9.70
CA CYS A 550 28.93 -7.80 -9.19
C CYS A 550 27.85 -6.80 -8.78
N ASN A 551 28.24 -5.75 -8.04
CA ASN A 551 27.28 -4.89 -7.35
C ASN A 551 26.30 -4.11 -8.27
N VAL A 552 26.57 -4.05 -9.57
CA VAL A 552 25.67 -3.45 -10.56
C VAL A 552 24.55 -4.42 -10.99
N ASP A 553 24.72 -5.72 -10.74
CA ASP A 553 23.72 -6.77 -10.98
C ASP A 553 22.67 -6.74 -9.85
N ARG A 554 21.65 -5.92 -10.07
CA ARG A 554 20.54 -5.68 -9.13
C ARG A 554 19.35 -6.58 -9.47
N SER A 555 18.52 -6.89 -8.48
CA SER A 555 17.32 -7.75 -8.62
C SER A 555 17.62 -9.12 -9.23
N PHE A 556 18.81 -9.64 -8.95
CA PHE A 556 19.30 -10.90 -9.52
C PHE A 556 18.41 -12.07 -9.11
N GLY A 557 17.95 -12.85 -10.10
CA GLY A 557 17.04 -14.00 -9.94
C GLY A 557 15.56 -13.63 -9.86
N THR A 558 15.21 -12.34 -9.81
CA THR A 558 13.83 -11.87 -9.69
C THR A 558 13.03 -12.10 -10.97
N MET A 559 13.61 -11.86 -12.14
CA MET A 559 12.89 -12.02 -13.41
C MET A 559 12.70 -13.50 -13.75
N LEU A 560 13.70 -14.34 -13.45
CA LEU A 560 13.55 -15.80 -13.50
C LEU A 560 12.38 -16.26 -12.62
N SER A 561 12.25 -15.71 -11.41
CA SER A 561 11.18 -16.06 -10.49
C SER A 561 9.80 -15.62 -11.00
N GLY A 562 9.72 -14.47 -11.66
CA GLY A 562 8.51 -14.04 -12.38
C GLY A 562 8.07 -15.05 -13.43
N GLU A 563 9.02 -15.58 -14.21
CA GLU A 563 8.76 -16.62 -15.22
C GLU A 563 8.32 -17.96 -14.61
N VAL A 564 8.87 -18.36 -13.46
CA VAL A 564 8.42 -19.54 -12.70
C VAL A 564 6.99 -19.34 -12.19
N ALA A 565 6.71 -18.23 -11.50
CA ALA A 565 5.39 -17.95 -10.93
C ALA A 565 4.30 -17.86 -12.00
N LYS A 566 4.61 -17.28 -13.17
CA LYS A 566 3.67 -17.21 -14.30
C LYS A 566 3.25 -18.58 -14.82
N ARG A 567 4.13 -19.58 -14.75
CA ARG A 567 3.86 -20.95 -15.24
C ARG A 567 3.25 -21.85 -14.16
N PHE A 568 3.72 -21.72 -12.92
CA PHE A 568 3.47 -22.69 -11.86
C PHE A 568 2.77 -22.10 -10.62
N GLY A 569 2.43 -20.82 -10.63
CA GLY A 569 1.82 -20.13 -9.49
C GLY A 569 2.76 -20.09 -8.27
N HIS A 570 2.19 -19.89 -7.09
CA HIS A 570 2.95 -19.87 -5.84
C HIS A 570 3.44 -21.26 -5.40
N GLU A 571 2.84 -22.35 -5.92
CA GLU A 571 3.35 -23.72 -5.67
C GLU A 571 4.79 -23.90 -6.21
N GLY A 572 5.10 -23.24 -7.33
CA GLY A 572 6.44 -23.19 -7.90
C GLY A 572 6.93 -24.56 -8.41
N LEU A 573 8.23 -24.78 -8.28
CA LEU A 573 8.91 -26.03 -8.64
C LEU A 573 9.32 -26.81 -7.39
N ALA A 574 9.78 -28.05 -7.57
CA ALA A 574 10.41 -28.80 -6.49
C ALA A 574 11.68 -28.08 -6.02
N GLU A 575 12.05 -28.26 -4.75
CA GLU A 575 13.26 -27.66 -4.16
C GLU A 575 14.51 -27.96 -5.02
N ASP A 576 15.37 -26.96 -5.19
CA ASP A 576 16.60 -27.02 -5.99
C ASP A 576 16.42 -27.45 -7.46
N THR A 577 15.20 -27.31 -8.03
CA THR A 577 15.03 -27.53 -9.48
C THR A 577 15.86 -26.53 -10.29
N ILE A 578 16.04 -25.30 -9.79
CA ILE A 578 16.99 -24.33 -10.35
C ILE A 578 17.93 -23.88 -9.24
N ALA A 579 19.14 -24.43 -9.22
CA ALA A 579 20.18 -24.05 -8.26
C ALA A 579 21.19 -23.12 -8.91
N ILE A 580 21.34 -21.91 -8.37
CA ILE A 580 22.26 -20.89 -8.87
C ILE A 580 23.42 -20.75 -7.89
N LYS A 581 24.64 -20.98 -8.36
CA LYS A 581 25.88 -20.75 -7.61
C LYS A 581 26.54 -19.49 -8.13
N ALA A 582 26.47 -18.43 -7.34
CA ALA A 582 27.03 -17.13 -7.65
C ALA A 582 28.33 -16.87 -6.87
N LYS A 583 29.26 -16.11 -7.46
CA LYS A 583 30.48 -15.65 -6.79
C LYS A 583 30.73 -14.17 -7.05
N GLY A 584 30.89 -13.40 -5.98
CA GLY A 584 31.15 -11.95 -6.02
C GLY A 584 30.24 -11.15 -5.09
N THR A 585 29.98 -9.88 -5.41
CA THR A 585 29.16 -8.99 -4.58
C THR A 585 27.83 -8.76 -5.30
N ALA A 586 26.70 -9.11 -4.68
CA ALA A 586 25.39 -8.87 -5.28
C ALA A 586 24.95 -7.41 -5.11
N GLY A 587 24.33 -6.82 -6.14
CA GLY A 587 23.68 -5.51 -6.02
C GLY A 587 22.44 -5.55 -5.11
N GLN A 588 21.73 -4.42 -5.06
CA GLN A 588 20.47 -4.32 -4.32
C GLN A 588 19.45 -5.37 -4.77
N SER A 589 18.64 -5.85 -3.83
CA SER A 589 17.50 -6.73 -4.09
C SER A 589 17.84 -8.12 -4.65
N LEU A 590 19.00 -8.69 -4.28
CA LEU A 590 19.33 -10.09 -4.60
C LEU A 590 18.17 -11.03 -4.19
N GLY A 591 17.64 -11.80 -5.14
CA GLY A 591 16.57 -12.75 -4.87
C GLY A 591 15.26 -12.09 -4.41
N ALA A 592 14.99 -10.85 -4.83
CA ALA A 592 13.69 -10.25 -4.56
C ALA A 592 12.57 -11.08 -5.23
N TRP A 593 11.53 -11.43 -4.46
CA TRP A 593 10.44 -12.32 -4.86
C TRP A 593 10.89 -13.67 -5.42
N LEU A 594 11.99 -14.24 -4.89
CA LEU A 594 12.49 -15.55 -5.29
C LEU A 594 11.45 -16.65 -5.00
N THR A 595 11.08 -17.42 -6.02
CA THR A 595 10.01 -18.43 -5.95
C THR A 595 10.49 -19.80 -5.48
N ARG A 596 9.56 -20.62 -4.97
CA ARG A 596 9.78 -22.05 -4.68
C ARG A 596 10.46 -22.80 -5.84
N GLY A 597 11.50 -23.54 -5.48
CA GLY A 597 12.32 -24.34 -6.39
C GLY A 597 13.46 -23.59 -7.07
N VAL A 598 13.66 -22.31 -6.74
CA VAL A 598 14.86 -21.55 -7.09
C VAL A 598 15.70 -21.33 -5.83
N SER A 599 16.98 -21.67 -5.91
CA SER A 599 17.94 -21.53 -4.81
C SER A 599 19.15 -20.73 -5.28
N ILE A 600 19.64 -19.82 -4.44
CA ILE A 600 20.83 -18.99 -4.71
C ILE A 600 21.86 -19.22 -3.61
N ASP A 601 22.99 -19.80 -3.97
CA ASP A 601 24.19 -19.88 -3.14
C ASP A 601 25.18 -18.80 -3.59
N LEU A 602 25.47 -17.83 -2.74
CA LEU A 602 26.41 -16.74 -3.01
C LEU A 602 27.65 -16.84 -2.14
N ALA A 603 28.78 -17.19 -2.77
CA ALA A 603 30.11 -17.04 -2.18
C ALA A 603 30.57 -15.59 -2.33
N GLY A 604 30.35 -14.77 -1.31
CA GLY A 604 30.55 -13.33 -1.34
C GLY A 604 29.66 -12.59 -0.34
N GLU A 605 29.08 -11.47 -0.78
CA GLU A 605 28.26 -10.58 0.06
C GLU A 605 27.08 -9.99 -0.73
N GLY A 606 26.02 -9.58 -0.03
CA GLY A 606 24.87 -8.90 -0.61
C GLY A 606 24.69 -7.48 -0.10
N ASN A 607 24.17 -6.58 -0.93
CA ASN A 607 23.79 -5.24 -0.47
C ASN A 607 22.42 -5.27 0.27
N ASP A 608 21.68 -4.17 0.31
CA ASP A 608 20.37 -4.08 0.93
C ASP A 608 19.32 -4.94 0.17
N TYR A 609 18.21 -5.20 0.87
CA TYR A 609 17.00 -5.83 0.31
C TYR A 609 17.17 -7.28 -0.15
N VAL A 610 18.21 -8.00 0.30
CA VAL A 610 18.35 -9.44 0.03
C VAL A 610 17.06 -10.17 0.45
N GLY A 611 16.52 -10.98 -0.44
CA GLY A 611 15.28 -11.74 -0.19
C GLY A 611 14.05 -10.86 0.04
N LYS A 612 14.04 -9.61 -0.42
CA LYS A 612 12.86 -8.73 -0.39
C LYS A 612 11.65 -9.44 -0.99
N GLY A 613 10.55 -9.55 -0.24
CA GLY A 613 9.35 -10.24 -0.70
C GLY A 613 9.54 -11.73 -1.02
N LEU A 614 10.53 -12.41 -0.42
CA LEU A 614 10.81 -13.83 -0.66
C LEU A 614 9.51 -14.67 -0.71
N SER A 615 9.39 -15.51 -1.73
CA SER A 615 8.13 -16.20 -2.08
C SER A 615 8.34 -17.71 -2.32
N GLY A 616 9.21 -18.30 -1.51
CA GLY A 616 9.41 -19.74 -1.37
C GLY A 616 10.81 -20.21 -1.74
N GLY A 617 11.66 -19.35 -2.31
CA GLY A 617 13.03 -19.68 -2.67
C GLY A 617 13.97 -19.83 -1.48
N CYS A 618 15.18 -20.32 -1.74
CA CYS A 618 16.25 -20.45 -0.76
C CYS A 618 17.42 -19.52 -1.11
N ILE A 619 17.98 -18.80 -0.13
CA ILE A 619 19.16 -17.96 -0.32
C ILE A 619 20.20 -18.28 0.75
N ALA A 620 21.41 -18.66 0.35
CA ALA A 620 22.54 -18.80 1.25
C ALA A 620 23.65 -17.84 0.84
N ILE A 621 24.17 -17.04 1.79
CA ILE A 621 25.28 -16.11 1.55
C ILE A 621 26.35 -16.36 2.61
N TYR A 622 27.58 -16.55 2.14
CA TYR A 622 28.72 -16.85 2.98
C TYR A 622 30.02 -16.28 2.40
N PRO A 623 31.02 -15.97 3.24
CA PRO A 623 32.31 -15.50 2.78
C PRO A 623 32.96 -16.53 1.83
N PRO A 624 33.64 -16.10 0.76
CA PRO A 624 34.42 -16.99 -0.09
C PRO A 624 35.44 -17.78 0.73
N ALA A 625 35.77 -19.01 0.31
CA ALA A 625 36.67 -19.90 1.05
C ALA A 625 38.09 -19.31 1.24
N GLU A 626 38.50 -18.41 0.35
CA GLU A 626 39.75 -17.65 0.43
C GLU A 626 39.72 -16.46 1.40
N SER A 627 38.54 -16.08 1.92
CA SER A 627 38.37 -14.99 2.87
C SER A 627 39.03 -15.31 4.21
N LYS A 628 39.68 -14.31 4.80
CA LYS A 628 40.28 -14.38 6.14
C LYS A 628 39.44 -13.65 7.20
N LEU A 629 38.31 -13.09 6.81
CA LEU A 629 37.41 -12.39 7.73
C LEU A 629 36.75 -13.38 8.68
N ILE A 630 36.55 -12.94 9.92
CA ILE A 630 35.72 -13.65 10.91
C ILE A 630 34.27 -13.28 10.59
N ALA A 631 33.49 -14.25 10.13
CA ALA A 631 32.16 -13.99 9.57
C ALA A 631 31.24 -13.30 10.58
N GLU A 632 31.23 -13.78 11.82
CA GLU A 632 30.37 -13.28 12.89
C GLU A 632 30.69 -11.85 13.36
N GLU A 633 31.83 -11.28 12.95
CA GLU A 633 32.25 -9.91 13.28
C GLU A 633 32.07 -8.93 12.11
N ASN A 634 31.60 -9.40 10.94
CA ASN A 634 31.58 -8.62 9.70
C ASN A 634 30.22 -8.64 9.02
N ILE A 635 29.87 -7.53 8.39
CA ILE A 635 28.63 -7.40 7.62
C ILE A 635 28.71 -8.27 6.37
N ILE A 636 27.69 -9.09 6.14
CA ILE A 636 27.56 -9.97 4.96
C ILE A 636 26.36 -9.57 4.08
N VAL A 637 25.35 -8.94 4.68
CA VAL A 637 24.17 -8.40 3.99
C VAL A 637 23.77 -7.03 4.54
N GLY A 638 23.23 -6.18 3.67
CA GLY A 638 22.80 -4.82 4.02
C GLY A 638 21.52 -4.75 4.86
N ASN A 639 20.75 -3.70 4.65
CA ASN A 639 19.56 -3.34 5.41
C ASN A 639 18.28 -3.91 4.79
N THR A 640 17.20 -3.93 5.59
CA THR A 640 15.82 -4.24 5.14
C THR A 640 15.76 -5.61 4.42
N VAL A 641 16.61 -6.54 4.84
CA VAL A 641 16.65 -7.93 4.37
C VAL A 641 15.33 -8.61 4.71
N LEU A 642 14.81 -9.44 3.80
CA LEU A 642 13.53 -10.17 3.93
C LEU A 642 12.29 -9.28 4.09
N PHE A 643 12.34 -8.03 3.61
CA PHE A 643 11.21 -7.13 3.76
C PHE A 643 9.91 -7.70 3.18
N GLY A 644 8.93 -7.93 4.05
CA GLY A 644 7.60 -8.39 3.64
C GLY A 644 7.54 -9.84 3.15
N ALA A 645 8.55 -10.68 3.42
CA ALA A 645 8.64 -12.03 2.87
C ALA A 645 7.39 -12.91 3.17
N THR A 646 6.96 -13.73 2.20
CA THR A 646 5.76 -14.58 2.26
C THR A 646 5.97 -16.01 1.72
N GLU A 647 7.21 -16.51 1.76
CA GLU A 647 7.70 -17.72 2.45
C GLU A 647 9.10 -18.07 1.89
N GLY A 648 9.81 -19.09 2.38
CA GLY A 648 11.14 -19.46 1.90
C GLY A 648 12.21 -19.38 2.98
N GLU A 649 13.47 -19.60 2.64
CA GLU A 649 14.55 -19.74 3.62
C GLU A 649 15.79 -18.92 3.29
N CYS A 650 16.42 -18.34 4.31
CA CYS A 650 17.67 -17.61 4.18
C CYS A 650 18.71 -18.00 5.22
N TYR A 651 19.97 -18.13 4.79
CA TYR A 651 21.10 -18.50 5.64
C TYR A 651 22.27 -17.56 5.40
N PHE A 652 22.61 -16.75 6.41
CA PHE A 652 23.61 -15.69 6.30
C PHE A 652 24.75 -15.94 7.30
N ASN A 653 25.92 -16.33 6.78
CA ASN A 653 27.13 -16.51 7.59
C ASN A 653 27.84 -15.16 7.75
N GLY A 654 27.33 -14.38 8.70
CA GLY A 654 27.80 -13.06 9.08
C GLY A 654 26.69 -12.14 9.59
N VAL A 655 26.99 -10.86 9.74
CA VAL A 655 26.09 -9.84 10.34
C VAL A 655 25.22 -9.18 9.27
N ALA A 656 23.94 -8.98 9.57
CA ALA A 656 23.02 -8.19 8.76
C ALA A 656 22.90 -6.75 9.28
N GLY A 657 22.57 -5.82 8.37
CA GLY A 657 22.30 -4.42 8.70
C GLY A 657 21.01 -4.18 9.50
N GLU A 658 20.51 -2.96 9.42
CA GLU A 658 19.29 -2.53 10.11
C GLU A 658 18.03 -3.16 9.51
N ARG A 659 16.97 -3.25 10.32
CA ARG A 659 15.62 -3.71 9.90
C ARG A 659 15.61 -5.10 9.26
N PHE A 660 16.51 -5.96 9.72
CA PHE A 660 16.51 -7.36 9.32
C PHE A 660 15.14 -8.01 9.60
N ALA A 661 14.57 -8.68 8.60
CA ALA A 661 13.26 -9.34 8.66
C ALA A 661 12.10 -8.38 9.01
N VAL A 662 12.22 -7.09 8.65
CA VAL A 662 11.12 -6.14 8.80
C VAL A 662 9.89 -6.62 8.02
N ARG A 663 8.72 -6.61 8.66
CA ARG A 663 7.46 -7.11 8.08
C ARG A 663 7.53 -8.57 7.59
N ASN A 664 8.46 -9.40 8.07
CA ASN A 664 8.49 -10.81 7.69
C ASN A 664 7.14 -11.48 8.03
N SER A 665 6.56 -12.16 7.06
CA SER A 665 5.22 -12.74 7.09
C SER A 665 5.25 -14.25 6.91
N GLY A 666 6.43 -14.87 6.97
CA GLY A 666 6.54 -16.31 6.75
C GLY A 666 7.95 -16.89 6.70
N ALA A 667 8.91 -16.17 6.10
CA ALA A 667 10.22 -16.71 5.82
C ALA A 667 10.98 -17.17 7.08
N ILE A 668 11.82 -18.18 6.87
CA ILE A 668 12.77 -18.68 7.86
C ILE A 668 14.13 -18.05 7.59
N ALA A 669 14.81 -17.57 8.63
CA ALA A 669 16.14 -17.00 8.49
C ALA A 669 17.07 -17.38 9.63
N VAL A 670 18.33 -17.68 9.31
CA VAL A 670 19.42 -17.83 10.29
C VAL A 670 20.55 -16.86 9.94
N VAL A 671 20.97 -16.05 10.90
CA VAL A 671 21.97 -14.99 10.75
C VAL A 671 22.87 -14.92 11.98
N GLU A 672 24.10 -14.44 11.85
CA GLU A 672 25.09 -14.41 12.95
C GLU A 672 25.15 -13.09 13.71
N GLY A 673 24.32 -12.11 13.34
CA GLY A 673 24.12 -10.86 14.06
C GLY A 673 23.22 -9.91 13.27
N VAL A 674 22.60 -8.94 13.93
CA VAL A 674 21.69 -7.98 13.28
C VAL A 674 21.84 -6.56 13.84
N GLY A 675 21.62 -5.55 13.00
CA GLY A 675 21.57 -4.14 13.41
C GLY A 675 20.29 -3.76 14.18
N ASP A 676 20.04 -2.45 14.28
CA ASP A 676 18.84 -1.91 14.94
C ASP A 676 17.55 -2.35 14.22
N HIS A 677 16.45 -2.45 14.97
CA HIS A 677 15.11 -2.75 14.46
C HIS A 677 14.94 -4.15 13.84
N GLY A 678 15.72 -5.15 14.27
CA GLY A 678 15.50 -6.54 13.87
C GLY A 678 14.08 -7.02 14.19
N CYS A 679 13.47 -7.78 13.27
CA CYS A 679 12.09 -8.31 13.37
C CYS A 679 11.00 -7.23 13.55
N GLU A 680 11.25 -5.97 13.17
CA GLU A 680 10.26 -4.89 13.25
C GLU A 680 9.00 -5.25 12.43
N TYR A 681 7.81 -5.11 13.02
CA TYR A 681 6.53 -5.46 12.39
C TYR A 681 6.39 -6.90 11.87
N MET A 682 7.21 -7.86 12.29
CA MET A 682 7.08 -9.26 11.85
C MET A 682 5.72 -9.86 12.26
N THR A 683 5.06 -10.58 11.35
CA THR A 683 3.72 -11.19 11.53
C THR A 683 3.70 -12.69 11.32
N GLY A 684 4.81 -13.30 10.90
CA GLY A 684 4.95 -14.73 10.66
C GLY A 684 6.39 -15.11 10.35
N GLY A 685 6.67 -16.42 10.36
CA GLY A 685 7.99 -16.98 10.10
C GLY A 685 8.84 -17.19 11.35
N THR A 686 10.08 -17.64 11.12
CA THR A 686 11.03 -17.96 12.20
C THR A 686 12.40 -17.33 11.93
N VAL A 687 12.89 -16.52 12.86
CA VAL A 687 14.22 -15.89 12.76
C VAL A 687 15.13 -16.43 13.85
N VAL A 688 16.34 -16.83 13.50
CA VAL A 688 17.38 -17.25 14.45
C VAL A 688 18.57 -16.30 14.32
N VAL A 689 18.97 -15.68 15.43
CA VAL A 689 20.14 -14.80 15.52
C VAL A 689 21.18 -15.47 16.42
N LEU A 690 22.33 -15.82 15.83
CA LEU A 690 23.43 -16.55 16.50
C LEU A 690 24.49 -15.63 17.11
N GLY A 691 24.18 -14.34 17.28
CA GLY A 691 25.07 -13.34 17.84
C GLY A 691 24.32 -12.07 18.25
N ASP A 692 25.03 -10.93 18.24
CA ASP A 692 24.51 -9.67 18.77
C ASP A 692 23.32 -9.09 17.99
N THR A 693 22.50 -8.31 18.70
CA THR A 693 21.36 -7.57 18.15
C THR A 693 21.50 -6.06 18.40
N GLY A 694 20.94 -5.25 17.50
CA GLY A 694 20.75 -3.82 17.73
C GLY A 694 19.53 -3.50 18.59
N ARG A 695 19.28 -2.20 18.78
CA ARG A 695 18.20 -1.66 19.62
C ARG A 695 16.84 -1.82 18.98
N ASN A 696 15.80 -1.73 19.82
CA ASN A 696 14.39 -1.71 19.41
C ASN A 696 13.99 -2.97 18.61
N PHE A 697 14.61 -4.11 18.94
CA PHE A 697 14.30 -5.41 18.35
C PHE A 697 12.83 -5.77 18.63
N ALA A 698 12.16 -6.42 17.67
CA ALA A 698 10.77 -6.86 17.73
C ALA A 698 9.72 -5.73 17.93
N ALA A 699 10.07 -4.47 17.66
CA ALA A 699 9.09 -3.39 17.71
C ALA A 699 7.95 -3.61 16.71
N GLY A 700 6.71 -3.62 17.18
CA GLY A 700 5.55 -3.87 16.32
C GLY A 700 5.37 -5.35 15.90
N MET A 701 6.22 -6.27 16.38
CA MET A 701 6.12 -7.69 16.07
C MET A 701 4.81 -8.26 16.63
N SER A 702 3.96 -8.78 15.75
CA SER A 702 2.61 -9.23 16.09
C SER A 702 2.34 -10.68 15.69
N GLY A 703 3.31 -11.38 15.09
CA GLY A 703 3.27 -12.82 14.85
C GLY A 703 4.63 -13.39 14.42
N GLY A 704 4.76 -14.72 14.46
CA GLY A 704 6.03 -15.43 14.24
C GLY A 704 6.86 -15.60 15.51
N ILE A 705 8.03 -16.22 15.39
CA ILE A 705 8.95 -16.51 16.51
C ILE A 705 10.36 -16.05 16.13
N ALA A 706 11.09 -15.47 17.10
CA ALA A 706 12.53 -15.28 16.96
C ALA A 706 13.29 -15.96 18.10
N TYR A 707 14.44 -16.56 17.79
CA TYR A 707 15.39 -17.10 18.75
C TYR A 707 16.66 -16.28 18.69
N VAL A 708 17.10 -15.76 19.84
CA VAL A 708 18.29 -14.91 19.94
C VAL A 708 19.26 -15.53 20.93
N LEU A 709 20.51 -15.70 20.52
CA LEU A 709 21.59 -16.09 21.42
C LEU A 709 21.97 -14.90 22.32
N ASP A 710 21.58 -14.94 23.59
CA ASP A 710 21.83 -13.88 24.58
C ASP A 710 22.98 -14.28 25.52
N ALA A 711 24.20 -14.38 24.96
CA ALA A 711 25.37 -14.87 25.69
C ALA A 711 25.78 -13.99 26.88
N ASP A 712 25.42 -12.70 26.88
CA ASP A 712 25.77 -11.73 27.92
C ASP A 712 24.60 -11.33 28.84
N ASN A 713 23.40 -11.90 28.62
CA ASN A 713 22.16 -11.59 29.35
C ASN A 713 21.74 -10.10 29.27
N THR A 714 22.04 -9.43 28.16
CA THR A 714 21.70 -8.01 27.97
C THR A 714 20.61 -7.76 26.93
N PHE A 715 20.15 -8.80 26.23
CA PHE A 715 19.20 -8.67 25.12
C PHE A 715 17.90 -7.95 25.49
N GLU A 716 17.38 -8.15 26.71
CA GLU A 716 16.14 -7.48 27.16
C GLU A 716 16.23 -5.95 27.03
N ASN A 717 17.40 -5.34 27.28
CA ASN A 717 17.61 -3.89 27.16
C ASN A 717 17.53 -3.38 25.71
N ARG A 718 17.71 -4.29 24.74
CA ARG A 718 17.67 -4.01 23.30
C ARG A 718 16.32 -4.38 22.68
N CYS A 719 15.50 -5.16 23.38
CA CYS A 719 14.19 -5.62 22.92
C CYS A 719 13.07 -4.62 23.27
N ASN A 720 12.14 -4.41 22.33
CA ASN A 720 10.95 -3.60 22.57
C ASN A 720 9.83 -4.44 23.19
N MET A 721 9.71 -4.37 24.51
CA MET A 721 8.74 -5.14 25.31
C MET A 721 7.28 -4.66 25.20
N ALA A 722 6.93 -3.77 24.27
CA ALA A 722 5.57 -3.24 24.17
C ALA A 722 4.53 -4.28 23.71
N GLN A 723 4.93 -5.28 22.94
CA GLN A 723 4.02 -6.27 22.32
C GLN A 723 4.53 -7.73 22.39
N VAL A 724 5.77 -7.94 22.82
CA VAL A 724 6.40 -9.26 22.89
C VAL A 724 6.74 -9.61 24.33
N ALA A 725 6.96 -10.90 24.53
CA ALA A 725 7.50 -11.47 25.75
C ALA A 725 8.76 -12.28 25.42
N LEU A 726 9.65 -12.36 26.39
CA LEU A 726 10.87 -13.16 26.34
C LEU A 726 10.65 -14.42 27.18
N GLU A 727 10.96 -15.58 26.61
CA GLU A 727 10.87 -16.88 27.26
C GLU A 727 12.22 -17.60 27.15
N PRO A 728 12.68 -18.32 28.19
CA PRO A 728 13.81 -19.22 28.04
C PRO A 728 13.43 -20.38 27.11
N VAL A 729 14.38 -20.90 26.34
CA VAL A 729 14.20 -22.18 25.67
C VAL A 729 14.41 -23.29 26.70
N ALA A 730 13.31 -23.93 27.15
CA ALA A 730 13.34 -24.95 28.20
C ALA A 730 14.34 -26.08 27.86
N SER A 731 15.07 -26.58 28.87
CA SER A 731 16.07 -27.64 28.68
C SER A 731 15.41 -29.01 28.46
N GLU A 732 16.13 -29.99 27.89
CA GLU A 732 15.58 -31.35 27.65
C GLU A 732 15.09 -32.00 28.96
N ALA A 733 15.75 -31.68 30.08
CA ALA A 733 15.37 -32.15 31.41
C ALA A 733 14.04 -31.55 31.91
N ASP A 734 13.79 -30.27 31.64
CA ASP A 734 12.55 -29.59 32.03
C ASP A 734 11.35 -30.02 31.16
N ALA A 735 11.60 -30.25 29.86
CA ALA A 735 10.59 -30.73 28.91
C ALA A 735 10.16 -32.18 29.21
N LEU A 736 11.09 -33.03 29.66
CA LEU A 736 10.80 -34.40 30.10
C LEU A 736 10.00 -34.44 31.41
N GLU A 737 10.18 -33.48 32.33
CA GLU A 737 9.38 -33.35 33.56
C GLU A 737 7.91 -32.94 33.27
N GLU A 738 7.66 -32.13 32.23
CA GLU A 738 6.30 -31.81 31.78
C GLU A 738 5.65 -32.94 30.97
N LEU A 739 6.44 -33.73 30.22
CA LEU A 739 5.98 -34.88 29.44
C LEU A 739 5.62 -36.11 30.28
N ASP A 740 6.21 -36.29 31.47
CA ASP A 740 5.84 -37.38 32.38
C ASP A 740 4.38 -37.26 32.90
N HIS A 741 3.72 -36.13 32.61
CA HIS A 741 2.30 -35.91 32.87
C HIS A 741 1.37 -36.11 31.67
N GLN A 742 1.86 -36.28 30.44
CA GLN A 742 1.01 -36.53 29.26
C GLN A 742 1.68 -37.50 28.26
N GLY A 743 1.06 -38.68 28.12
CA GLY A 743 1.61 -39.85 27.45
C GLY A 743 1.98 -39.71 25.96
N ALA A 744 2.89 -40.60 25.57
CA ALA A 744 3.65 -40.63 24.32
C ALA A 744 2.86 -41.06 23.08
N ASP A 745 3.27 -40.49 21.93
CA ASP A 745 3.56 -41.21 20.67
C ASP A 745 4.06 -40.19 19.63
N LEU A 746 5.18 -40.45 18.94
CA LEU A 746 5.52 -39.87 17.63
C LEU A 746 6.81 -40.49 17.04
N GLU A 747 6.66 -41.22 15.92
CA GLU A 747 7.71 -41.39 14.90
C GLU A 747 7.12 -41.06 13.52
N THR A 748 7.75 -40.15 12.77
CA THR A 748 7.85 -40.20 11.29
C THR A 748 8.77 -39.08 10.76
N HIS A 749 9.64 -39.43 9.81
CA HIS A 749 10.55 -38.54 9.09
C HIS A 749 9.87 -37.89 7.87
N GLY A 750 10.24 -36.63 7.58
CA GLY A 750 10.08 -35.99 6.27
C GLY A 750 9.17 -34.75 6.29
N ARG A 751 9.79 -33.56 6.10
CA ARG A 751 9.23 -32.19 6.21
C ARG A 751 8.86 -31.78 7.64
N VAL A 752 9.59 -30.80 8.18
CA VAL A 752 9.10 -30.06 9.34
C VAL A 752 8.05 -29.08 8.82
N ASP A 753 6.78 -29.50 8.81
CA ASP A 753 5.65 -28.60 8.63
C ASP A 753 5.54 -27.79 9.93
N ILE A 754 6.26 -26.65 10.04
CA ILE A 754 6.25 -25.79 11.24
C ILE A 754 4.91 -25.04 11.28
N LYS A 755 3.83 -25.78 11.58
CA LYS A 755 2.64 -25.17 12.16
C LYS A 755 2.95 -24.95 13.63
N HIS A 756 3.01 -23.70 14.04
CA HIS A 756 3.22 -23.32 15.44
C HIS A 756 2.06 -23.85 16.31
N THR A 757 2.21 -25.07 16.82
CA THR A 757 1.42 -25.65 17.90
C THR A 757 2.17 -25.39 19.20
N MET A 758 1.47 -25.03 20.29
CA MET A 758 2.07 -24.27 21.40
C MET A 758 3.15 -24.98 22.25
N SER A 759 3.55 -26.24 22.02
CA SER A 759 4.55 -26.88 22.91
C SER A 759 5.38 -28.07 22.38
N GLN A 760 5.59 -28.27 21.08
CA GLN A 760 6.39 -29.41 20.61
C GLN A 760 7.77 -29.00 20.06
N ASP A 761 8.72 -28.95 21.00
CA ASP A 761 10.19 -28.88 20.90
C ASP A 761 10.84 -27.70 20.13
N ASP A 762 10.76 -26.49 20.71
CA ASP A 762 11.55 -25.32 20.29
C ASP A 762 13.05 -25.66 20.11
N GLN A 763 13.61 -26.53 20.96
CA GLN A 763 14.98 -27.03 20.82
C GLN A 763 15.21 -27.79 19.52
N LYS A 764 14.29 -28.69 19.13
CA LYS A 764 14.42 -29.48 17.90
C LYS A 764 14.36 -28.56 16.69
N ILE A 765 13.45 -27.57 16.71
CA ILE A 765 13.34 -26.54 15.67
C ILE A 765 14.66 -25.76 15.58
N LEU A 766 15.12 -25.20 16.68
CA LEU A 766 16.35 -24.40 16.71
C LEU A 766 17.57 -25.21 16.24
N ARG A 767 17.73 -26.44 16.74
CA ARG A 767 18.82 -27.33 16.34
C ARG A 767 18.78 -27.65 14.86
N ALA A 768 17.60 -27.95 14.31
CA ALA A 768 17.42 -28.23 12.88
C ALA A 768 17.76 -27.00 12.01
N LEU A 769 17.34 -25.80 12.42
CA LEU A 769 17.65 -24.56 11.70
C LEU A 769 19.15 -24.26 11.70
N ILE A 770 19.84 -24.46 12.83
CA ILE A 770 21.30 -24.27 12.91
C ILE A 770 22.02 -25.36 12.10
N GLN A 771 21.52 -26.59 12.06
CA GLN A 771 22.06 -27.65 11.19
C GLN A 771 21.92 -27.28 9.70
N ARG A 772 20.76 -26.77 9.27
CA ARG A 772 20.57 -26.27 7.90
C ARG A 772 21.49 -25.10 7.62
N HIS A 773 21.64 -24.17 8.56
CA HIS A 773 22.57 -23.06 8.43
C HIS A 773 24.02 -23.53 8.22
N VAL A 774 24.49 -24.50 9.00
CA VAL A 774 25.82 -25.10 8.82
C VAL A 774 25.94 -25.84 7.49
N HIS A 775 24.88 -26.53 7.06
CA HIS A 775 24.84 -27.23 5.77
C HIS A 775 25.04 -26.27 4.59
N TYR A 776 24.29 -25.16 4.56
CA TYR A 776 24.33 -24.21 3.46
C TYR A 776 25.53 -23.26 3.49
N THR A 777 26.05 -22.92 4.67
CA THR A 777 27.02 -21.83 4.81
C THR A 777 28.37 -22.26 5.37
N ASN A 778 28.48 -23.50 5.85
CA ASN A 778 29.66 -24.03 6.54
C ASN A 778 30.06 -23.22 7.80
N SER A 779 29.12 -22.47 8.39
CA SER A 779 29.31 -21.55 9.53
C SER A 779 30.12 -22.16 10.68
N ALA A 780 31.12 -21.40 11.16
CA ALA A 780 31.93 -21.76 12.31
C ALA A 780 31.14 -21.61 13.62
N VAL A 781 30.31 -20.56 13.73
CA VAL A 781 29.44 -20.31 14.88
C VAL A 781 28.44 -21.45 15.05
N GLY A 782 27.72 -21.80 13.99
CA GLY A 782 26.75 -22.88 14.00
C GLY A 782 27.37 -24.22 14.39
N LYS A 783 28.56 -24.56 13.88
CA LYS A 783 29.29 -25.77 14.28
C LYS A 783 29.67 -25.77 15.76
N ARG A 784 30.15 -24.63 16.27
CA ARG A 784 30.52 -24.46 17.68
C ARG A 784 29.32 -24.63 18.61
N ILE A 785 28.18 -24.04 18.25
CA ILE A 785 26.92 -24.19 19.00
C ILE A 785 26.46 -25.65 18.98
N LEU A 786 26.41 -26.29 17.81
CA LEU A 786 25.97 -27.69 17.70
C LEU A 786 26.89 -28.68 18.43
N ALA A 787 28.20 -28.41 18.47
CA ALA A 787 29.16 -29.23 19.19
C ALA A 787 29.06 -29.10 20.72
N ASN A 788 28.60 -27.95 21.22
CA ASN A 788 28.48 -27.65 22.65
C ASN A 788 27.02 -27.34 23.03
N TRP A 789 26.06 -28.07 22.46
CA TRP A 789 24.63 -27.74 22.52
C TRP A 789 24.10 -27.52 23.94
N SER A 790 24.52 -28.36 24.89
CA SER A 790 24.14 -28.26 26.31
C SER A 790 24.49 -26.92 26.94
N ASP A 791 25.60 -26.31 26.49
CA ASP A 791 26.14 -25.09 27.09
C ASP A 791 25.48 -23.85 26.50
N TYR A 792 25.07 -23.93 25.22
CA TYR A 792 24.45 -22.83 24.49
C TYR A 792 22.93 -22.78 24.62
N ILE A 793 22.24 -23.90 24.79
CA ILE A 793 20.77 -23.93 24.70
C ILE A 793 20.11 -23.04 25.76
N GLY A 794 20.65 -23.02 26.99
CA GLY A 794 20.16 -22.16 28.07
C GLY A 794 20.46 -20.67 27.87
N GLN A 795 21.25 -20.30 26.86
CA GLN A 795 21.57 -18.92 26.50
C GLN A 795 20.64 -18.38 25.40
N PHE A 796 19.80 -19.23 24.80
CA PHE A 796 18.83 -18.77 23.81
C PHE A 796 17.58 -18.20 24.50
N VAL A 797 17.15 -17.04 24.01
CA VAL A 797 15.90 -16.40 24.38
C VAL A 797 14.93 -16.50 23.21
N LYS A 798 13.73 -17.00 23.49
CA LYS A 798 12.60 -17.01 22.57
C LYS A 798 11.82 -15.70 22.70
N VAL A 799 11.63 -15.03 21.58
CA VAL A 799 10.81 -13.81 21.45
C VAL A 799 9.49 -14.20 20.80
N ILE A 800 8.39 -13.98 21.51
CA ILE A 800 7.03 -14.29 21.03
C ILE A 800 6.05 -13.14 21.30
N PRO A 801 5.23 -12.74 20.32
CA PRO A 801 4.21 -11.72 20.54
C PRO A 801 3.07 -12.20 21.44
N VAL A 802 2.63 -11.35 22.35
CA VAL A 802 1.61 -11.70 23.36
C VAL A 802 0.25 -12.00 22.71
N GLU A 803 -0.17 -11.17 21.76
CA GLU A 803 -1.43 -11.35 21.03
C GLU A 803 -1.38 -12.57 20.12
N TYR A 804 -0.21 -12.88 19.55
CA TYR A 804 0.00 -14.06 18.73
C TYR A 804 -0.13 -15.33 19.58
N ARG A 805 0.51 -15.36 20.75
CA ARG A 805 0.37 -16.45 21.73
C ARG A 805 -1.10 -16.68 22.09
N ARG A 806 -1.84 -15.61 22.36
CA ARG A 806 -3.29 -15.70 22.67
C ARG A 806 -4.06 -16.30 21.49
N ALA A 807 -3.83 -15.79 20.28
CA ALA A 807 -4.51 -16.27 19.08
C ALA A 807 -4.20 -17.76 18.77
N LEU A 808 -2.95 -18.21 18.99
CA LEU A 808 -2.59 -19.62 18.85
C LEU A 808 -3.34 -20.51 19.86
N ALA A 809 -3.41 -20.09 21.13
CA ALA A 809 -4.14 -20.81 22.17
C ALA A 809 -5.65 -20.90 21.87
N GLU A 810 -6.25 -19.80 21.39
CA GLU A 810 -7.66 -19.76 20.97
C GLU A 810 -7.91 -20.73 19.79
N LEU A 811 -7.06 -20.71 18.76
CA LEU A 811 -7.17 -21.61 17.61
C LEU A 811 -6.98 -23.09 17.99
N GLU A 812 -6.10 -23.39 18.94
CA GLU A 812 -5.88 -24.74 19.43
C GLU A 812 -7.09 -25.24 20.23
N ALA A 813 -7.67 -24.40 21.08
CA ALA A 813 -8.92 -24.69 21.78
C ALA A 813 -10.09 -24.93 20.80
N GLU A 814 -10.26 -24.09 19.78
CA GLU A 814 -11.27 -24.26 18.73
C GLU A 814 -11.11 -25.59 17.97
N LYS A 815 -9.87 -25.99 17.64
CA LYS A 815 -9.61 -27.28 16.99
C LYS A 815 -9.98 -28.45 17.89
N ILE A 816 -9.64 -28.39 19.18
CA ILE A 816 -9.99 -29.42 20.16
C ILE A 816 -11.52 -29.52 20.29
N GLU A 817 -12.23 -28.40 20.30
CA GLU A 817 -13.69 -28.34 20.38
C GLU A 817 -14.36 -28.89 19.12
N ALA A 818 -13.91 -28.48 17.93
CA ALA A 818 -14.37 -29.02 16.64
C ALA A 818 -14.10 -30.53 16.51
N ALA A 819 -12.94 -31.00 17.00
CA ALA A 819 -12.62 -32.43 17.02
C ALA A 819 -13.58 -33.19 17.96
N LYS A 820 -13.92 -32.62 19.13
CA LYS A 820 -14.91 -33.22 20.06
C LYS A 820 -16.32 -33.29 19.46
N GLU A 821 -16.76 -32.26 18.75
CA GLU A 821 -18.06 -32.25 18.06
C GLU A 821 -18.12 -33.28 16.93
N SER A 822 -17.02 -33.47 16.18
CA SER A 822 -16.93 -34.50 15.13
C SER A 822 -16.94 -35.94 15.63
N ILE A 823 -16.65 -36.16 16.91
CA ILE A 823 -16.67 -37.48 17.56
C ILE A 823 -18.05 -37.79 18.18
N HIS A 824 -18.90 -36.78 18.37
CA HIS A 824 -20.23 -36.91 19.00
C HIS A 824 -21.42 -36.75 18.02
N GLY A 825 -21.16 -36.53 16.74
CA GLY A 825 -22.15 -36.53 15.65
C GLY A 825 -21.91 -37.69 14.70
#